data_AF-A0AA88V1R2-F1
#
_entry.id   AF-A0AA88V1R2-F1
#
_cell.length_a   1.000
_cell.length_b   1.000
_cell.length_c   1.000
_cell.angle_alpha   90.00
_cell.angle_beta   90.00
_cell.angle_gamma   90.00
#
_symmetry.space_group_name_H-M   'P 1'
#
loop_
_entity.id
_entity.type
_entity.pdbx_description
1 polymer ?
#
loop_
_entity_poly.entity_id
_entity_poly.type
_entity_poly.pdbx_seq_one_letter_code
_entity_poly.pdbx_strand_id
1 'polypeptide(L)'
;MRRNGAVLVCRDIPGLEPSRSGSVEPAASEGQWRNKWLVNGDGSGKSGGFACVSMVERREEREFSPTASQLLKHPLALLALVPKDAALFAAGAVAGASAKTVTAPLDRIKLLMQTHGLRAGQESAKKAIGFIEAITLIGKEEGLKGYWKGNLPQVIRIIPYSAVQLFAYETYKKLLKGKDGELSVIGRLAAGACAGMTSTLVTYPLDVLRLRLAVEPGHRTMTQVAFNMLKEEGFASFYKGLGPSLVGIAPYIAVNFCVFDLVKKSLPEKYQKRTEASLATALVSATIATLMCYPLDTVRRQMQMKGTPYKTFFDAFPGIVARDGLVGLYRGFVPNALKTLPNSSIRLTTFDTVKRLIAASEKEVQQIVEENRQKQKQTASFPSMLMVGSADVPYLTRNSSKEGEPRVILVEKLGNGTSKRYILDDDLQLRTVLDEHVSKTDGSVRSQVSKTELSWLPDIVKDFILPAGFPGSVSDDYLEYMLLQFPTNITAWICHTLVTSRQAVGVGSFSGTTAAAASAAAIRWVSKDGIGAVGRLFIGGKFGNLFDDDPKQWRMYADFIGSAGSIFDLTTPLYPAYFLPLASLGNLAKAVARGLKDPSFRVIQNHFAIAGNLGEVAAKEEVWEVAAQLLGLGLGVLVLSTPGLSSSYLMLVLTWLSMRLLHLWLRYQSLSVLEFSTINLKRARILVKAHVESSRVPGSHDCNRMESILSWQRLLKPRITFGVSFEEMVGGEKSGSMVKMLLKLYAKEKYILVVNLQQPRNFEVFVSFKEGATSLSVLRSVWQTYWLYQNSGSIDNAVDQLEQSLIELEDRFDNLLQQLEEAGWDTNQINLKVHKEVSIKE
;
A
#
# COMPACT_ATOMS: atom_id res chain seq x y z
N MET A 1 25.54 -11.65 7.56
CA MET A 1 25.74 -12.76 8.51
C MET A 1 25.95 -12.17 9.90
N ARG A 2 24.97 -12.32 10.80
CA ARG A 2 25.16 -12.17 12.25
C ARG A 2 24.94 -13.55 12.86
N ARG A 3 25.85 -14.00 13.71
CA ARG A 3 25.78 -15.28 14.44
C ARG A 3 24.79 -15.11 15.59
N ASN A 4 23.74 -15.93 15.61
CA ASN A 4 22.81 -16.06 16.73
C ASN A 4 23.34 -17.15 17.67
N GLY A 5 23.66 -16.81 18.91
CA GLY A 5 23.89 -17.79 19.98
C GLY A 5 22.67 -17.78 20.90
N ALA A 6 22.00 -18.93 21.06
CA ALA A 6 20.92 -19.11 22.02
C ALA A 6 21.50 -19.24 23.43
N VAL A 7 20.85 -18.64 24.43
CA VAL A 7 21.15 -18.83 25.86
C VAL A 7 20.09 -19.77 26.45
N LEU A 8 20.54 -20.86 27.07
CA LEU A 8 19.69 -21.82 27.78
C LEU A 8 19.58 -21.40 29.26
N VAL A 9 18.36 -21.33 29.79
CA VAL A 9 18.10 -21.14 31.23
C VAL A 9 17.16 -22.25 31.70
N CYS A 10 17.62 -23.05 32.65
CA CYS A 10 16.78 -24.00 33.38
C CYS A 10 16.16 -23.32 34.61
N ARG A 11 14.90 -23.63 34.92
CA ARG A 11 14.24 -23.27 36.18
C ARG A 11 13.64 -24.51 36.81
N ASP A 12 13.91 -24.70 38.10
CA ASP A 12 13.26 -25.74 38.89
C ASP A 12 11.84 -25.32 39.30
N ILE A 13 10.91 -26.27 39.26
CA ILE A 13 9.51 -26.11 39.65
C ILE A 13 9.39 -26.44 41.15
N PRO A 14 8.89 -25.53 42.00
CA PRO A 14 8.70 -25.83 43.43
C PRO A 14 7.61 -26.91 43.61
N GLY A 15 7.93 -28.00 44.32
CA GLY A 15 6.97 -29.05 44.70
C GLY A 15 7.21 -30.45 44.11
N LEU A 16 8.29 -30.66 43.36
CA LEU A 16 8.71 -31.98 42.89
C LEU A 16 10.03 -32.37 43.58
N GLU A 17 9.97 -33.28 44.56
CA GLU A 17 11.18 -33.89 45.12
C GLU A 17 11.68 -35.03 44.23
N PRO A 18 12.92 -34.99 43.73
CA PRO A 18 13.52 -36.12 43.03
C PRO A 18 14.04 -37.17 44.02
N SER A 19 13.69 -38.43 43.80
CA SER A 19 14.23 -39.58 44.54
C SER A 19 15.74 -39.70 44.35
N ARG A 20 16.46 -39.83 45.47
CA ARG A 20 17.91 -40.01 45.64
C ARG A 20 18.61 -40.89 44.58
N SER A 21 19.76 -40.45 44.09
CA SER A 21 21.08 -41.08 44.36
C SER A 21 22.20 -40.48 43.47
N GLY A 22 23.41 -40.37 44.05
CA GLY A 22 24.66 -40.35 43.28
C GLY A 22 25.39 -39.00 43.17
N SER A 23 26.31 -38.77 44.11
CA SER A 23 27.42 -37.81 44.09
C SER A 23 28.26 -37.84 42.80
N VAL A 24 28.70 -36.67 42.28
CA VAL A 24 30.11 -36.34 41.88
C VAL A 24 30.26 -34.81 41.66
N GLU A 25 31.42 -34.31 42.08
CA GLU A 25 31.99 -32.94 42.07
C GLU A 25 32.34 -32.32 40.67
N PRO A 26 32.78 -31.04 40.61
CA PRO A 26 32.70 -30.20 39.40
C PRO A 26 33.99 -30.19 38.55
N ALA A 27 33.87 -30.05 37.23
CA ALA A 27 35.01 -29.68 36.38
C ALA A 27 34.60 -28.84 35.17
N ALA A 28 35.31 -27.71 35.02
CA ALA A 28 35.24 -26.77 33.93
C ALA A 28 35.96 -27.28 32.67
N SER A 29 35.47 -26.93 31.48
CA SER A 29 36.26 -26.36 30.36
C SER A 29 35.49 -26.39 29.03
N GLU A 30 35.81 -25.42 28.19
CA GLU A 30 35.21 -25.09 26.90
C GLU A 30 35.39 -26.16 25.81
N GLY A 31 34.36 -26.28 24.96
CA GLY A 31 34.53 -26.42 23.52
C GLY A 31 34.58 -27.83 22.93
N GLN A 32 33.45 -28.32 22.40
CA GLN A 32 33.37 -28.96 21.08
C GLN A 32 31.92 -29.41 20.77
N TRP A 33 31.32 -28.80 19.75
CA TRP A 33 30.06 -29.27 19.17
C TRP A 33 30.39 -30.34 18.11
N ARG A 34 29.90 -31.58 18.30
CA ARG A 34 29.79 -32.58 17.23
C ARG A 34 28.44 -33.28 17.27
N ASN A 35 27.82 -33.29 16.09
CA ASN A 35 26.61 -34.01 15.71
C ASN A 35 26.62 -35.49 16.12
N LYS A 36 25.63 -35.88 16.91
CA LYS A 36 24.95 -37.19 17.04
C LYS A 36 23.70 -36.80 17.82
N TRP A 37 22.48 -36.97 17.34
CA TRP A 37 21.77 -38.23 17.34
C TRP A 37 20.52 -38.11 16.45
N LEU A 38 20.47 -38.91 15.39
CA LEU A 38 19.23 -39.45 14.86
C LEU A 38 19.51 -40.92 14.52
N VAL A 39 18.72 -41.80 15.14
CA VAL A 39 18.43 -43.21 14.82
C VAL A 39 19.49 -44.26 15.16
N ASN A 40 19.16 -45.11 16.14
CA ASN A 40 19.00 -46.56 15.93
C ASN A 40 18.18 -47.16 17.10
N GLY A 41 17.21 -48.01 16.76
CA GLY A 41 16.38 -48.74 17.72
C GLY A 41 17.11 -49.94 18.32
N ASP A 42 16.68 -50.36 19.51
CA ASP A 42 16.03 -51.65 19.78
C ASP A 42 15.58 -51.69 21.26
N GLY A 43 14.54 -52.48 21.55
CA GLY A 43 14.27 -53.15 22.82
C GLY A 43 14.36 -52.43 24.18
N SER A 44 13.22 -52.44 24.88
CA SER A 44 13.03 -52.30 26.35
C SER A 44 12.90 -50.88 26.92
N GLY A 45 11.80 -50.68 27.64
CA GLY A 45 11.30 -49.38 28.04
C GLY A 45 11.98 -48.74 29.24
N LYS A 46 11.88 -47.40 29.31
CA LYS A 46 11.40 -46.59 30.44
C LYS A 46 11.64 -45.10 30.18
N SER A 47 10.65 -44.29 30.56
CA SER A 47 10.74 -42.88 30.98
C SER A 47 11.17 -41.83 29.93
N GLY A 48 10.19 -41.28 29.20
CA GLY A 48 10.31 -39.99 28.53
C GLY A 48 10.07 -38.84 29.51
N GLY A 49 11.15 -38.16 29.92
CA GLY A 49 11.06 -36.84 30.55
C GLY A 49 10.89 -35.78 29.47
N PHE A 50 9.79 -35.03 29.51
CA PHE A 50 9.57 -33.90 28.61
C PHE A 50 10.50 -32.74 29.02
N ALA A 51 11.51 -32.45 28.21
CA ALA A 51 12.19 -31.17 28.23
C ALA A 51 11.48 -30.21 27.26
N CYS A 52 10.78 -29.21 27.78
CA CYS A 52 10.27 -28.12 26.95
C CYS A 52 11.46 -27.22 26.57
N VAL A 53 11.92 -27.32 25.33
CA VAL A 53 12.80 -26.31 24.72
C VAL A 53 11.90 -25.23 24.14
N SER A 54 11.59 -24.19 24.91
CA SER A 54 10.97 -23.01 24.34
C SER A 54 12.05 -22.14 23.72
N MET A 55 12.03 -22.00 22.39
CA MET A 55 12.61 -20.85 21.72
C MET A 55 11.81 -19.61 22.13
N VAL A 56 12.21 -18.96 23.23
CA VAL A 56 11.72 -17.61 23.54
C VAL A 56 12.59 -16.65 22.75
N GLU A 57 12.21 -16.40 21.50
CA GLU A 57 12.65 -15.19 20.81
C GLU A 57 11.43 -14.52 20.14
N ARG A 58 11.20 -13.25 20.51
CA ARG A 58 10.15 -12.32 20.06
C ARG A 58 8.71 -12.53 20.52
N ARG A 59 8.48 -12.78 21.82
CA ARG A 59 7.19 -12.37 22.45
C ARG A 59 7.35 -11.23 23.44
N GLU A 60 8.49 -11.13 24.14
CA GLU A 60 8.75 -10.06 25.11
C GLU A 60 8.84 -8.64 24.50
N GLU A 61 9.36 -8.46 23.27
CA GLU A 61 9.51 -7.10 22.70
C GLU A 61 8.16 -6.38 22.47
N ARG A 62 7.05 -7.12 22.29
CA ARG A 62 5.72 -6.51 22.12
C ARG A 62 5.05 -6.17 23.45
N GLU A 63 5.36 -6.91 24.53
CA GLU A 63 4.78 -6.67 25.86
C GLU A 63 5.29 -5.37 26.50
N PHE A 64 6.53 -4.97 26.21
CA PHE A 64 7.16 -3.78 26.79
C PHE A 64 7.36 -2.63 25.78
N SER A 65 6.70 -2.69 24.62
CA SER A 65 6.82 -1.67 23.57
C SER A 65 6.45 -0.26 24.09
N PRO A 66 7.18 0.79 23.70
CA PRO A 66 6.96 2.14 24.19
C PRO A 66 5.56 2.64 23.78
N THR A 67 4.80 3.16 24.75
CA THR A 67 3.43 3.66 24.51
C THR A 67 3.48 4.99 23.74
N ALA A 68 2.45 5.31 22.95
CA ALA A 68 2.37 6.56 22.17
C ALA A 68 2.59 7.83 23.02
N SER A 69 2.13 7.85 24.27
CA SER A 69 2.35 8.94 25.22
C SER A 69 3.80 9.05 25.72
N GLN A 70 4.55 7.94 25.77
CA GLN A 70 5.97 7.92 26.13
C GLN A 70 6.84 8.36 24.96
N LEU A 71 6.48 7.95 23.73
CA LEU A 71 7.15 8.38 22.51
C LEU A 71 7.00 9.89 22.26
N LEU A 72 5.87 10.49 22.64
CA LEU A 72 5.67 11.94 22.54
C LEU A 72 6.54 12.74 23.52
N LYS A 73 6.96 12.15 24.65
CA LYS A 73 7.89 12.78 25.60
C LYS A 73 9.36 12.66 25.17
N HIS A 74 9.68 11.70 24.30
CA HIS A 74 11.01 11.43 23.77
C HIS A 74 11.05 11.59 22.24
N PRO A 75 11.22 12.82 21.72
CA PRO A 75 11.11 13.11 20.29
C PRO A 75 12.17 12.38 19.43
N LEU A 76 13.31 12.04 20.03
CA LEU A 76 14.37 11.28 19.38
C LEU A 76 14.02 9.79 19.24
N ALA A 77 13.25 9.21 20.17
CA ALA A 77 12.80 7.82 20.09
C ALA A 77 11.89 7.55 18.88
N LEU A 78 11.21 8.59 18.37
CA LEU A 78 10.39 8.50 17.15
C LEU A 78 11.22 8.12 15.90
N LEU A 79 12.50 8.51 15.84
CA LEU A 79 13.37 8.20 14.70
C LEU A 79 13.73 6.71 14.63
N ALA A 80 13.71 6.00 15.76
CA ALA A 80 14.02 4.57 15.82
C ALA A 80 12.87 3.67 15.34
N LEU A 81 11.67 4.23 15.10
CA LEU A 81 10.54 3.52 14.48
C LEU A 81 10.77 3.22 12.99
N VAL A 82 11.70 3.95 12.35
CA VAL A 82 12.04 3.76 10.94
C VAL A 82 13.06 2.62 10.82
N PRO A 83 12.89 1.68 9.87
CA PRO A 83 13.89 0.62 9.63
C PRO A 83 15.29 1.21 9.41
N LYS A 84 16.32 0.61 10.02
CA LYS A 84 17.70 1.13 10.01
C LYS A 84 18.22 1.43 8.61
N ASP A 85 17.90 0.58 7.63
CA ASP A 85 18.33 0.75 6.24
C ASP A 85 17.66 1.98 5.58
N ALA A 86 16.38 2.22 5.89
CA ALA A 86 15.65 3.39 5.41
C ALA A 86 16.14 4.67 6.09
N ALA A 87 16.47 4.62 7.39
CA ALA A 87 17.05 5.74 8.13
C ALA A 87 18.44 6.11 7.59
N LEU A 88 19.30 5.12 7.30
CA LEU A 88 20.62 5.34 6.69
C LEU A 88 20.50 5.90 5.27
N PHE A 89 19.54 5.44 4.48
CA PHE A 89 19.26 5.99 3.15
C PHE A 89 18.80 7.44 3.23
N ALA A 90 17.88 7.77 4.13
CA ALA A 90 17.41 9.12 4.38
C ALA A 90 18.56 10.03 4.86
N ALA A 91 19.44 9.53 5.74
CA ALA A 91 20.64 10.24 6.17
C ALA A 91 21.56 10.61 4.99
N GLY A 92 21.75 9.67 4.04
CA GLY A 92 22.48 9.93 2.80
C GLY A 92 21.82 11.00 1.92
N ALA A 93 20.49 10.99 1.82
CA ALA A 93 19.73 11.98 1.06
C ALA A 93 19.82 13.38 1.68
N VAL A 94 19.65 13.50 3.00
CA VAL A 94 19.75 14.77 3.76
C VAL A 94 21.17 15.34 3.67
N ALA A 95 22.19 14.49 3.82
CA ALA A 95 23.58 14.88 3.67
C ALA A 95 23.89 15.39 2.25
N GLY A 96 23.40 14.69 1.23
CA GLY A 96 23.52 15.11 -0.16
C GLY A 96 22.83 16.44 -0.44
N ALA A 97 21.60 16.62 0.04
CA ALA A 97 20.79 17.82 -0.15
C ALA A 97 21.43 19.05 0.53
N SER A 98 21.93 18.87 1.75
CA SER A 98 22.61 19.92 2.52
C SER A 98 23.88 20.39 1.79
N ALA A 99 24.73 19.45 1.38
CA ALA A 99 25.95 19.77 0.63
C ALA A 99 25.66 20.49 -0.70
N LYS A 100 24.64 20.05 -1.45
CA LYS A 100 24.25 20.69 -2.73
C LYS A 100 23.65 22.08 -2.53
N THR A 101 22.92 22.30 -1.46
CA THR A 101 22.30 23.60 -1.16
C THR A 101 23.34 24.64 -0.75
N VAL A 102 24.31 24.27 0.08
CA VAL A 102 25.40 25.18 0.48
C VAL A 102 26.29 25.54 -0.71
N THR A 103 26.54 24.58 -1.61
CA THR A 103 27.39 24.79 -2.79
C THR A 103 26.64 25.27 -4.04
N ALA A 104 25.33 25.47 -3.95
CA ALA A 104 24.48 25.90 -5.07
C ALA A 104 24.92 27.23 -5.72
N PRO A 105 25.35 28.28 -4.98
CA PRO A 105 25.84 29.52 -5.57
C PRO A 105 27.02 29.31 -6.55
N LEU A 106 28.02 28.52 -6.15
CA LEU A 106 29.18 28.22 -6.98
C LEU A 106 28.80 27.37 -8.20
N ASP A 107 27.87 26.44 -8.00
CA ASP A 107 27.29 25.65 -9.07
C ASP A 107 26.55 26.52 -10.10
N ARG A 108 25.81 27.55 -9.65
CA ARG A 108 25.13 28.50 -10.55
C ARG A 108 26.12 29.35 -11.34
N ILE A 109 27.12 29.92 -10.66
CA ILE A 109 28.17 30.73 -11.30
C ILE A 109 28.90 29.90 -12.37
N LYS A 110 29.23 28.63 -12.06
CA LYS A 110 29.81 27.69 -13.04
C LYS A 110 28.94 27.56 -14.30
N LEU A 111 27.64 27.28 -14.14
CA LEU A 111 26.73 27.06 -15.27
C LEU A 111 26.58 28.30 -16.16
N LEU A 112 26.51 29.49 -15.55
CA LEU A 112 26.46 30.76 -16.28
C LEU A 112 27.74 31.01 -17.07
N MET A 113 28.91 30.81 -16.46
CA MET A 113 30.19 30.97 -17.15
C MET A 113 30.37 29.97 -18.31
N GLN A 114 29.89 28.73 -18.16
CA GLN A 114 30.00 27.69 -19.21
C GLN A 114 29.07 27.94 -20.41
N THR A 115 27.95 28.62 -20.21
CA THR A 115 26.92 28.86 -21.24
C THR A 115 26.92 30.29 -21.79
N HIS A 116 27.72 31.19 -21.21
CA HIS A 116 27.75 32.60 -21.59
C HIS A 116 28.02 32.82 -23.09
N GLY A 117 28.97 32.08 -23.68
CA GLY A 117 29.33 32.20 -25.11
C GLY A 117 28.21 31.83 -26.10
N LEU A 118 27.12 31.19 -25.63
CA LEU A 118 25.92 30.92 -26.43
C LEU A 118 24.83 31.98 -26.23
N ARG A 119 24.88 32.75 -25.14
CA ARG A 119 23.85 33.75 -24.78
C ARG A 119 24.14 35.13 -25.35
N ALA A 120 25.40 35.53 -25.32
CA ALA A 120 25.85 36.72 -26.01
C ALA A 120 25.96 36.37 -27.49
N GLY A 121 25.07 36.89 -28.34
CA GLY A 121 25.20 36.76 -29.80
C GLY A 121 26.57 37.24 -30.31
N GLN A 122 26.87 36.98 -31.59
CA GLN A 122 28.20 37.12 -32.21
C GLN A 122 28.96 38.43 -31.90
N GLU A 123 28.28 39.53 -31.54
CA GLU A 123 28.92 40.83 -31.26
C GLU A 123 29.41 41.05 -29.81
N SER A 124 28.88 40.35 -28.79
CA SER A 124 29.36 40.45 -27.39
C SER A 124 30.17 39.23 -26.92
N ALA A 125 30.31 38.22 -27.76
CA ALA A 125 31.02 36.97 -27.47
C ALA A 125 32.53 37.14 -27.15
N LYS A 126 33.13 38.30 -27.45
CA LYS A 126 34.56 38.56 -27.22
C LYS A 126 34.93 38.86 -25.76
N LYS A 127 33.98 39.22 -24.89
CA LYS A 127 34.27 39.49 -23.47
C LYS A 127 33.75 38.34 -22.59
N ALA A 128 34.63 37.38 -22.29
CA ALA A 128 34.32 36.29 -21.38
C ALA A 128 33.99 36.85 -19.98
N ILE A 129 32.82 36.54 -19.43
CA ILE A 129 32.49 36.92 -18.05
C ILE A 129 33.48 36.24 -17.09
N GLY A 130 34.20 37.04 -16.32
CA GLY A 130 35.07 36.57 -15.24
C GLY A 130 34.29 36.04 -14.03
N PHE A 131 34.95 35.30 -13.14
CA PHE A 131 34.30 34.76 -11.94
C PHE A 131 33.67 35.85 -11.05
N ILE A 132 34.39 36.96 -10.82
CA ILE A 132 33.91 38.10 -10.03
C ILE A 132 32.76 38.82 -10.75
N GLU A 133 32.89 38.99 -12.07
CA GLU A 133 31.86 39.62 -12.89
C GLU A 133 30.55 38.81 -12.86
N ALA A 134 30.61 37.49 -12.96
CA ALA A 134 29.45 36.61 -12.82
C ALA A 134 28.77 36.73 -11.44
N ILE A 135 29.56 36.84 -10.37
CA ILE A 135 29.01 37.08 -9.01
C ILE A 135 28.27 38.41 -8.97
N THR A 136 28.89 39.49 -9.47
CA THR A 136 28.29 40.83 -9.45
C THR A 136 27.05 40.93 -10.33
N LEU A 137 27.04 40.25 -11.48
CA LEU A 137 25.91 40.22 -12.41
C LEU A 137 24.67 39.61 -11.76
N ILE A 138 24.81 38.42 -11.16
CA ILE A 138 23.70 37.75 -10.45
C ILE A 138 23.19 38.62 -9.30
N GLY A 139 24.11 39.21 -8.52
CA GLY A 139 23.76 40.05 -7.38
C GLY A 139 22.99 41.31 -7.79
N LYS A 140 23.38 41.94 -8.91
CA LYS A 140 22.73 43.15 -9.44
C LYS A 140 21.40 42.86 -10.14
N GLU A 141 21.31 41.81 -10.95
CA GLU A 141 20.12 41.53 -11.77
C GLU A 141 19.03 40.72 -11.04
N GLU A 142 19.42 39.78 -10.17
CA GLU A 142 18.48 38.82 -9.57
C GLU A 142 18.49 38.82 -8.04
N GLY A 143 19.39 39.58 -7.41
CA GLY A 143 19.54 39.66 -5.97
C GLY A 143 20.02 38.36 -5.31
N LEU A 144 19.96 38.32 -3.97
CA LEU A 144 20.51 37.22 -3.17
C LEU A 144 19.86 35.85 -3.47
N LYS A 145 18.54 35.83 -3.73
CA LYS A 145 17.81 34.59 -4.05
C LYS A 145 18.22 34.01 -5.40
N GLY A 146 18.75 34.85 -6.30
CA GLY A 146 19.28 34.43 -7.58
C GLY A 146 20.29 33.30 -7.42
N TYR A 147 21.24 33.38 -6.50
CA TYR A 147 22.34 32.41 -6.42
C TYR A 147 21.88 30.93 -6.27
N TRP A 148 20.66 30.66 -5.80
CA TRP A 148 20.09 29.32 -5.67
C TRP A 148 19.16 28.88 -6.80
N LYS A 149 19.00 29.68 -7.87
CA LYS A 149 18.14 29.34 -9.01
C LYS A 149 18.61 28.02 -9.65
N GLY A 150 17.69 27.06 -9.77
CA GLY A 150 17.98 25.71 -10.26
C GLY A 150 18.44 24.69 -9.20
N ASN A 151 18.55 25.06 -7.92
CA ASN A 151 18.92 24.12 -6.86
C ASN A 151 17.84 23.06 -6.58
N LEU A 152 16.55 23.39 -6.73
CA LEU A 152 15.45 22.46 -6.44
C LEU A 152 15.50 21.17 -7.29
N PRO A 153 15.58 21.21 -8.63
CA PRO A 153 15.78 20.00 -9.44
C PRO A 153 17.03 19.21 -9.02
N GLN A 154 18.10 19.91 -8.61
CA GLN A 154 19.35 19.29 -8.18
C GLN A 154 19.21 18.50 -6.87
N VAL A 155 18.40 18.99 -5.91
CA VAL A 155 18.10 18.29 -4.65
C VAL A 155 17.18 17.11 -4.89
N ILE A 156 16.10 17.30 -5.66
CA ILE A 156 15.17 16.23 -6.04
C ILE A 156 15.91 15.08 -6.72
N ARG A 157 16.91 15.40 -7.56
CA ARG A 157 17.70 14.40 -8.30
C ARG A 157 18.48 13.43 -7.41
N ILE A 158 18.86 13.81 -6.19
CA ILE A 158 19.80 13.04 -5.35
C ILE A 158 19.27 11.65 -5.03
N ILE A 159 18.00 11.56 -4.64
CA ILE A 159 17.34 10.31 -4.26
C ILE A 159 17.22 9.34 -5.44
N PRO A 160 16.56 9.70 -6.56
CA PRO A 160 16.42 8.79 -7.70
C PRO A 160 17.77 8.46 -8.34
N TYR A 161 18.72 9.40 -8.38
CA TYR A 161 20.06 9.14 -8.90
C TYR A 161 20.77 8.07 -8.08
N SER A 162 20.79 8.21 -6.74
CA SER A 162 21.47 7.25 -5.85
C SER A 162 20.80 5.88 -5.87
N ALA A 163 19.46 5.84 -5.90
CA ALA A 163 18.71 4.59 -5.98
C ALA A 163 19.00 3.82 -7.28
N VAL A 164 18.92 4.50 -8.43
CA VAL A 164 19.21 3.88 -9.73
C VAL A 164 20.69 3.51 -9.85
N GLN A 165 21.60 4.34 -9.33
CA GLN A 165 23.03 4.07 -9.39
C GLN A 165 23.40 2.84 -8.56
N LEU A 166 22.90 2.69 -7.33
CA LEU A 166 23.16 1.51 -6.51
C LEU A 166 22.59 0.25 -7.16
N PHE A 167 21.36 0.32 -7.65
CA PHE A 167 20.70 -0.76 -8.38
C PHE A 167 21.49 -1.20 -9.62
N ALA A 168 21.90 -0.24 -10.44
CA ALA A 168 22.65 -0.49 -11.67
C ALA A 168 24.07 -0.98 -11.35
N TYR A 169 24.72 -0.47 -10.31
CA TYR A 169 26.05 -0.89 -9.88
C TYR A 169 26.06 -2.36 -9.45
N GLU A 170 25.07 -2.75 -8.65
CA GLU A 170 24.88 -4.15 -8.32
C GLU A 170 24.64 -4.97 -9.60
N THR A 171 23.78 -4.54 -10.51
CA THR A 171 23.50 -5.27 -11.75
C THR A 171 24.72 -5.44 -12.65
N TYR A 172 25.53 -4.40 -12.85
CA TYR A 172 26.71 -4.50 -13.72
C TYR A 172 27.88 -5.24 -13.08
N LYS A 173 28.06 -5.17 -11.75
CA LYS A 173 29.05 -6.01 -11.05
C LYS A 173 28.77 -7.49 -11.32
N LYS A 174 27.50 -7.86 -11.40
CA LYS A 174 27.04 -9.23 -11.60
C LYS A 174 27.29 -9.71 -13.01
N LEU A 175 27.11 -8.82 -13.99
CA LEU A 175 27.38 -9.08 -15.39
C LEU A 175 28.89 -9.18 -15.71
N LEU A 176 29.73 -8.47 -14.95
CA LEU A 176 31.18 -8.36 -15.17
C LEU A 176 32.04 -9.29 -14.27
N LYS A 177 31.42 -10.23 -13.55
CA LYS A 177 32.16 -11.28 -12.81
C LYS A 177 32.72 -12.33 -13.77
N GLY A 178 34.02 -12.62 -13.67
CA GLY A 178 34.68 -13.68 -14.44
C GLY A 178 34.38 -15.09 -13.91
N LYS A 179 34.83 -16.12 -14.63
CA LYS A 179 34.64 -17.54 -14.29
C LYS A 179 35.24 -17.96 -12.94
N ASP A 180 36.20 -17.19 -12.42
CA ASP A 180 36.89 -17.46 -11.14
C ASP A 180 36.16 -16.91 -9.91
N GLY A 181 34.95 -16.36 -10.07
CA GLY A 181 34.13 -15.86 -8.95
C GLY A 181 34.57 -14.52 -8.35
N GLU A 182 35.81 -14.08 -8.59
CA GLU A 182 36.33 -12.77 -8.19
C GLU A 182 36.09 -11.67 -9.24
N LEU A 183 35.73 -10.48 -8.76
CA LEU A 183 35.56 -9.28 -9.59
C LEU A 183 36.91 -8.58 -9.71
N SER A 184 37.49 -8.61 -10.92
CA SER A 184 38.65 -7.78 -11.25
C SER A 184 38.37 -6.30 -10.95
N VAL A 185 39.40 -5.56 -10.57
CA VAL A 185 39.35 -4.10 -10.35
C VAL A 185 38.72 -3.40 -11.57
N ILE A 186 39.08 -3.83 -12.78
CA ILE A 186 38.52 -3.33 -14.05
C ILE A 186 37.02 -3.62 -14.14
N GLY A 187 36.57 -4.80 -13.70
CA GLY A 187 35.16 -5.17 -13.67
C GLY A 187 34.34 -4.33 -12.69
N ARG A 188 34.89 -3.99 -11.51
CA ARG A 188 34.23 -3.09 -10.55
C ARG A 188 34.14 -1.66 -11.09
N LEU A 189 35.17 -1.20 -11.80
CA LEU A 189 35.19 0.14 -12.41
C LEU A 189 34.20 0.23 -13.58
N ALA A 190 34.19 -0.75 -14.48
CA ALA A 190 33.22 -0.82 -15.57
C ALA A 190 31.78 -0.93 -15.04
N ALA A 191 31.56 -1.68 -13.95
CA ALA A 191 30.27 -1.70 -13.29
C ALA A 191 29.86 -0.35 -12.72
N GLY A 192 30.80 0.38 -12.11
CA GLY A 192 30.59 1.75 -11.62
C GLY A 192 30.25 2.73 -12.74
N ALA A 193 30.97 2.65 -13.86
CA ALA A 193 30.76 3.50 -15.03
C ALA A 193 29.40 3.26 -15.67
N CYS A 194 29.05 1.99 -15.93
CA CYS A 194 27.74 1.63 -16.49
C CYS A 194 26.60 2.06 -15.54
N ALA A 195 26.77 1.90 -14.24
CA ALA A 195 25.80 2.36 -13.25
C ALA A 195 25.61 3.88 -13.23
N GLY A 196 26.72 4.62 -13.33
CA GLY A 196 26.71 6.07 -13.50
C GLY A 196 25.99 6.50 -14.78
N MET A 197 26.21 5.78 -15.88
CA MET A 197 25.52 6.03 -17.16
C MET A 197 24.01 5.79 -17.07
N THR A 198 23.57 4.65 -16.50
CA THR A 198 22.14 4.34 -16.34
C THR A 198 21.42 5.32 -15.41
N SER A 199 22.03 5.66 -14.27
CA SER A 199 21.45 6.65 -13.35
C SER A 199 21.40 8.04 -13.95
N THR A 200 22.41 8.42 -14.75
CA THR A 200 22.41 9.67 -15.51
C THR A 200 21.30 9.66 -16.56
N LEU A 201 21.09 8.57 -17.30
CA LEU A 201 20.02 8.45 -18.29
C LEU A 201 18.62 8.62 -17.69
N VAL A 202 18.35 7.97 -16.56
CA VAL A 202 17.05 8.08 -15.88
C VAL A 202 16.82 9.47 -15.30
N THR A 203 17.85 10.08 -14.73
CA THR A 203 17.72 11.39 -14.06
C THR A 203 18.05 12.59 -14.94
N TYR A 204 18.34 12.35 -16.21
CA TYR A 204 18.76 13.37 -17.16
C TYR A 204 17.78 14.54 -17.34
N PRO A 205 16.44 14.33 -17.35
CA PRO A 205 15.50 15.44 -17.43
C PRO A 205 15.66 16.48 -16.31
N LEU A 206 16.01 16.04 -15.08
CA LEU A 206 16.27 16.93 -13.95
C LEU A 206 17.58 17.71 -14.12
N ASP A 207 18.58 17.14 -14.81
CA ASP A 207 19.83 17.81 -15.14
C ASP A 207 19.63 18.91 -16.20
N VAL A 208 18.76 18.68 -17.19
CA VAL A 208 18.41 19.70 -18.19
C VAL A 208 17.56 20.80 -17.57
N LEU A 209 16.52 20.44 -16.81
CA LEU A 209 15.68 21.42 -16.09
C LEU A 209 16.49 22.32 -15.16
N ARG A 210 17.45 21.74 -14.43
CA ARG A 210 18.40 22.49 -13.60
C ARG A 210 19.12 23.56 -14.43
N LEU A 211 19.69 23.19 -15.57
CA LEU A 211 20.45 24.10 -16.40
C LEU A 211 19.54 25.23 -16.94
N ARG A 212 18.39 24.87 -17.51
CA ARG A 212 17.45 25.85 -18.07
C ARG A 212 16.98 26.84 -17.01
N LEU A 213 16.61 26.35 -15.82
CA LEU A 213 16.23 27.22 -14.71
C LEU A 213 17.37 28.13 -14.22
N ALA A 214 18.60 27.61 -14.15
CA ALA A 214 19.73 28.38 -13.63
C ALA A 214 20.17 29.50 -14.58
N VAL A 215 19.99 29.30 -15.89
CA VAL A 215 20.59 30.11 -16.95
C VAL A 215 19.57 30.94 -17.73
N GLU A 216 18.36 30.45 -18.00
CA GLU A 216 17.38 31.18 -18.81
C GLU A 216 16.71 32.31 -18.00
N PRO A 217 16.64 33.53 -18.56
CA PRO A 217 15.95 34.66 -17.93
C PRO A 217 14.42 34.49 -17.96
N GLY A 218 13.71 35.22 -17.09
CA GLY A 218 12.24 35.37 -17.15
C GLY A 218 11.38 34.28 -16.50
N HIS A 219 11.87 33.04 -16.35
CA HIS A 219 11.07 31.95 -15.77
C HIS A 219 11.20 31.88 -14.24
N ARG A 220 10.06 31.82 -13.52
CA ARG A 220 10.02 31.84 -12.05
C ARG A 220 9.97 30.44 -11.41
N THR A 221 9.34 29.45 -12.05
CA THR A 221 9.12 28.13 -11.45
C THR A 221 9.60 26.98 -12.34
N MET A 222 9.95 25.86 -11.71
CA MET A 222 10.38 24.62 -12.40
C MET A 222 9.30 24.08 -13.34
N THR A 223 8.04 24.12 -12.91
CA THR A 223 6.89 23.67 -13.70
C THR A 223 6.69 24.51 -14.95
N GLN A 224 6.85 25.83 -14.85
CA GLN A 224 6.74 26.74 -16.00
C GLN A 224 7.84 26.47 -17.03
N VAL A 225 9.09 26.25 -16.61
CA VAL A 225 10.19 25.87 -17.52
C VAL A 225 9.91 24.51 -18.17
N ALA A 226 9.47 23.51 -17.40
CA ALA A 226 9.16 22.19 -17.95
C ALA A 226 8.01 22.24 -18.97
N PHE A 227 6.95 22.98 -18.69
CA PHE A 227 5.82 23.13 -19.59
C PHE A 227 6.20 23.88 -20.87
N ASN A 228 6.97 24.98 -20.75
CA ASN A 228 7.45 25.73 -21.91
C ASN A 228 8.39 24.92 -22.78
N MET A 229 9.31 24.14 -22.17
CA MET A 229 10.14 23.19 -22.92
C MET A 229 9.32 22.15 -23.67
N LEU A 230 8.30 21.57 -23.03
CA LEU A 230 7.44 20.58 -23.65
C LEU A 230 6.60 21.17 -24.80
N LYS A 231 6.04 22.37 -24.60
CA LYS A 231 5.20 23.06 -25.58
C LYS A 231 5.98 23.56 -26.80
N GLU A 232 7.18 24.10 -26.59
CA GLU A 232 7.95 24.78 -27.65
C GLU A 232 9.02 23.90 -28.31
N GLU A 233 9.64 22.98 -27.57
CA GLU A 233 10.76 22.15 -28.04
C GLU A 233 10.42 20.64 -28.09
N GLY A 234 9.29 20.24 -27.51
CA GLY A 234 8.88 18.83 -27.42
C GLY A 234 9.65 18.02 -26.38
N PHE A 235 9.29 16.73 -26.25
CA PHE A 235 9.85 15.84 -25.22
C PHE A 235 11.36 15.54 -25.40
N ALA A 236 11.86 15.55 -26.63
CA ALA A 236 13.27 15.30 -26.91
C ALA A 236 14.22 16.35 -26.29
N SER A 237 13.71 17.56 -26.00
CA SER A 237 14.47 18.64 -25.37
C SER A 237 15.02 18.26 -23.99
N PHE A 238 14.30 17.43 -23.23
CA PHE A 238 14.72 16.94 -21.91
C PHE A 238 15.93 16.00 -21.96
N TYR A 239 16.27 15.47 -23.13
CA TYR A 239 17.40 14.55 -23.34
C TYR A 239 18.53 15.15 -24.18
N LYS A 240 18.44 16.45 -24.51
CA LYS A 240 19.46 17.14 -25.29
C LYS A 240 20.81 17.16 -24.56
N GLY A 241 21.89 16.76 -25.25
CA GLY A 241 23.24 16.64 -24.67
C GLY A 241 23.53 15.33 -23.91
N LEU A 242 22.63 14.33 -23.96
CA LEU A 242 22.84 13.04 -23.28
C LEU A 242 24.11 12.33 -23.78
N GLY A 243 24.37 12.34 -25.09
CA GLY A 243 25.56 11.71 -25.69
C GLY A 243 26.88 12.15 -25.05
N PRO A 244 27.24 13.44 -25.09
CA PRO A 244 28.42 13.98 -24.39
C PRO A 244 28.45 13.63 -22.89
N SER A 245 27.29 13.58 -22.26
CA SER A 245 27.17 13.25 -20.83
C SER A 245 27.56 11.81 -20.53
N LEU A 246 27.16 10.87 -21.38
CA LEU A 246 27.51 9.45 -21.24
C LEU A 246 28.99 9.21 -21.59
N VAL A 247 29.46 9.81 -22.69
CA VAL A 247 30.85 9.72 -23.13
C VAL A 247 31.81 10.30 -22.08
N GLY A 248 31.42 11.34 -21.35
CA GLY A 248 32.26 11.94 -20.31
C GLY A 248 32.43 11.12 -19.03
N ILE A 249 31.53 10.17 -18.73
CA ILE A 249 31.56 9.40 -17.47
C ILE A 249 32.72 8.39 -17.44
N ALA A 250 32.94 7.65 -18.54
CA ALA A 250 33.94 6.59 -18.56
C ALA A 250 35.40 7.10 -18.50
N PRO A 251 35.82 8.13 -19.28
CA PRO A 251 37.15 8.71 -19.18
C PRO A 251 37.44 9.29 -17.79
N TYR A 252 36.46 9.97 -17.18
CA TYR A 252 36.62 10.53 -15.84
C TYR A 252 36.96 9.45 -14.81
N ILE A 253 36.25 8.32 -14.83
CA ILE A 253 36.49 7.19 -13.90
C ILE A 253 37.86 6.57 -14.16
N ALA A 254 38.22 6.35 -15.44
CA ALA A 254 39.50 5.77 -15.82
C ALA A 254 40.69 6.64 -15.37
N VAL A 255 40.64 7.95 -15.64
CA VAL A 255 41.69 8.90 -15.25
C VAL A 255 41.76 9.04 -13.73
N ASN A 256 40.62 9.19 -13.05
CA ASN A 256 40.60 9.32 -11.59
C ASN A 256 41.23 8.11 -10.91
N PHE A 257 40.94 6.89 -11.39
CA PHE A 257 41.51 5.67 -10.82
C PHE A 257 43.01 5.54 -11.12
N CYS A 258 43.42 5.82 -12.37
CA CYS A 258 44.84 5.80 -12.76
C CYS A 258 45.66 6.78 -11.90
N VAL A 259 45.19 8.02 -11.76
CA VAL A 259 45.87 9.03 -10.94
C VAL A 259 45.85 8.65 -9.47
N PHE A 260 44.75 8.10 -8.96
CA PHE A 260 44.68 7.61 -7.57
C PHE A 260 45.74 6.55 -7.30
N ASP A 261 45.88 5.55 -8.18
CA ASP A 261 46.87 4.49 -8.05
C ASP A 261 48.30 5.00 -8.17
N LEU A 262 48.58 5.92 -9.10
CA LEU A 262 49.90 6.54 -9.27
C LEU A 262 50.30 7.33 -8.03
N VAL A 263 49.43 8.23 -7.56
CA VAL A 263 49.70 9.06 -6.37
C VAL A 263 49.88 8.16 -5.14
N LYS A 264 49.04 7.14 -4.97
CA LYS A 264 49.14 6.18 -3.86
C LYS A 264 50.45 5.38 -3.89
N LYS A 265 50.94 4.97 -5.06
CA LYS A 265 52.23 4.27 -5.23
C LYS A 265 53.44 5.18 -4.97
N SER A 266 53.32 6.48 -5.23
CA SER A 266 54.38 7.46 -4.95
C SER A 266 54.49 7.85 -3.47
N LEU A 267 53.49 7.53 -2.63
CA LEU A 267 53.52 7.77 -1.19
C LEU A 267 54.32 6.67 -0.45
N PRO A 268 55.18 7.03 0.53
CA PRO A 268 55.87 6.05 1.36
C PRO A 268 54.89 5.12 2.09
N GLU A 269 55.22 3.84 2.25
CA GLU A 269 54.34 2.81 2.86
C GLU A 269 53.82 3.22 4.25
N LYS A 270 54.59 4.00 5.01
CA LYS A 270 54.24 4.55 6.33
C LYS A 270 52.98 5.43 6.30
N TYR A 271 52.70 6.09 5.17
CA TYR A 271 51.56 7.00 5.00
C TYR A 271 50.40 6.36 4.23
N GLN A 272 50.61 5.27 3.48
CA GLN A 272 49.56 4.60 2.69
C GLN A 272 48.40 4.06 3.53
N LYS A 273 48.66 3.72 4.81
CA LYS A 273 47.65 3.20 5.74
C LYS A 273 46.89 4.29 6.52
N ARG A 274 47.32 5.56 6.47
CA ARG A 274 46.61 6.65 7.16
C ARG A 274 45.39 7.11 6.37
N THR A 275 44.26 7.24 7.06
CA THR A 275 42.98 7.69 6.48
C THR A 275 43.07 9.08 5.86
N GLU A 276 43.81 9.99 6.49
CA GLU A 276 44.02 11.37 6.03
C GLU A 276 44.78 11.42 4.69
N ALA A 277 45.84 10.62 4.55
CA ALA A 277 46.63 10.54 3.33
C ALA A 277 45.82 9.91 2.17
N SER A 278 44.96 8.93 2.46
CA SER A 278 44.04 8.34 1.49
C SER A 278 42.99 9.35 0.99
N LEU A 279 42.44 10.17 1.89
CA LEU A 279 41.49 11.24 1.53
C LEU A 279 42.17 12.35 0.70
N ALA A 280 43.39 12.76 1.07
CA ALA A 280 44.16 13.73 0.30
C ALA A 280 44.48 13.19 -1.10
N THR A 281 44.88 11.92 -1.20
CA THR A 281 45.14 11.24 -2.48
C THR A 281 43.89 11.18 -3.36
N ALA A 282 42.73 10.86 -2.78
CA ALA A 282 41.45 10.85 -3.50
C ALA A 282 41.03 12.23 -4.00
N LEU A 283 41.34 13.30 -3.25
CA LEU A 283 41.05 14.67 -3.66
C LEU A 283 41.96 15.12 -4.82
N VAL A 284 43.25 14.82 -4.72
CA VAL A 284 44.24 15.12 -5.77
C VAL A 284 43.90 14.36 -7.05
N SER A 285 43.55 13.07 -6.95
CA SER A 285 43.16 12.29 -8.12
C SER A 285 41.88 12.83 -8.77
N ALA A 286 40.87 13.19 -7.97
CA ALA A 286 39.61 13.72 -8.47
C ALA A 286 39.78 15.08 -9.14
N THR A 287 40.65 15.95 -8.62
CA THR A 287 40.92 17.27 -9.20
C THR A 287 41.68 17.17 -10.52
N ILE A 288 42.70 16.31 -10.61
CA ILE A 288 43.44 16.06 -11.85
C ILE A 288 42.53 15.42 -12.91
N ALA A 289 41.72 14.42 -12.53
CA ALA A 289 40.75 13.82 -13.45
C ALA A 289 39.69 14.83 -13.94
N THR A 290 39.23 15.70 -13.03
CA THR A 290 38.33 16.79 -13.38
C THR A 290 38.99 17.75 -14.35
N LEU A 291 40.27 18.10 -14.15
CA LEU A 291 41.02 18.99 -15.05
C LEU A 291 41.17 18.38 -16.45
N MET A 292 41.51 17.10 -16.55
CA MET A 292 41.66 16.41 -17.84
C MET A 292 40.32 16.25 -18.58
N CYS A 293 39.24 15.95 -17.87
CA CYS A 293 37.93 15.71 -18.46
C CYS A 293 37.03 16.95 -18.49
N TYR A 294 37.50 18.11 -18.03
CA TYR A 294 36.71 19.34 -17.96
C TYR A 294 36.14 19.81 -19.32
N PRO A 295 36.88 19.69 -20.45
CA PRO A 295 36.35 20.03 -21.77
C PRO A 295 35.04 19.31 -22.11
N LEU A 296 34.90 18.04 -21.71
CA LEU A 296 33.68 17.25 -21.94
C LEU A 296 32.48 17.78 -21.15
N ASP A 297 32.71 18.27 -19.92
CA ASP A 297 31.67 18.90 -19.10
C ASP A 297 31.21 20.22 -19.73
N THR A 298 32.13 21.06 -20.23
CA THR A 298 31.77 22.31 -20.89
C THR A 298 30.97 22.08 -22.19
N VAL A 299 31.39 21.13 -23.03
CA VAL A 299 30.65 20.74 -24.25
C VAL A 299 29.25 20.26 -23.91
N ARG A 300 29.12 19.38 -22.90
CA ARG A 300 27.83 18.88 -22.41
C ARG A 300 26.89 20.04 -22.04
N ARG A 301 27.36 21.02 -21.25
CA ARG A 301 26.52 22.12 -20.77
C ARG A 301 26.07 23.06 -21.89
N GLN A 302 26.93 23.30 -22.88
CA GLN A 302 26.56 24.11 -24.05
C GLN A 302 25.48 23.41 -24.91
N MET A 303 25.59 22.09 -25.11
CA MET A 303 24.60 21.33 -25.89
C MET A 303 23.22 21.21 -25.22
N GLN A 304 23.12 21.37 -23.90
CA GLN A 304 21.86 21.30 -23.14
C GLN A 304 21.00 22.59 -23.27
N MET A 305 21.54 23.68 -23.82
CA MET A 305 20.83 24.96 -23.99
C MET A 305 19.88 24.97 -25.19
N LYS A 306 18.82 25.78 -25.13
CA LYS A 306 17.95 26.07 -26.28
C LYS A 306 18.69 26.91 -27.30
N GLY A 307 18.43 26.63 -28.58
CA GLY A 307 19.06 27.37 -29.69
C GLY A 307 20.56 27.11 -29.88
N THR A 308 21.15 26.09 -29.22
CA THR A 308 22.56 25.72 -29.50
C THR A 308 22.75 25.39 -30.99
N PRO A 309 23.79 25.94 -31.64
CA PRO A 309 24.10 25.64 -33.04
C PRO A 309 24.59 24.20 -33.23
N TYR A 310 25.08 23.58 -32.16
CA TYR A 310 25.72 22.28 -32.20
C TYR A 310 24.73 21.13 -32.12
N LYS A 311 24.78 20.20 -33.08
CA LYS A 311 23.92 18.99 -33.12
C LYS A 311 24.57 17.79 -32.47
N THR A 312 25.89 17.65 -32.60
CA THR A 312 26.65 16.50 -32.09
C THR A 312 27.89 16.95 -31.31
N PHE A 313 28.47 16.03 -30.55
CA PHE A 313 29.72 16.29 -29.80
C PHE A 313 30.87 16.69 -30.73
N PHE A 314 31.00 16.01 -31.87
CA PHE A 314 32.07 16.22 -32.84
C PHE A 314 31.97 17.56 -33.57
N ASP A 315 30.80 18.19 -33.55
CA ASP A 315 30.56 19.54 -34.04
C ASP A 315 30.80 20.59 -32.93
N ALA A 316 30.34 20.30 -31.72
CA ALA A 316 30.47 21.20 -30.57
C ALA A 316 31.92 21.46 -30.14
N PHE A 317 32.77 20.43 -30.08
CA PHE A 317 34.15 20.58 -29.63
C PHE A 317 34.98 21.52 -30.53
N PRO A 318 35.13 21.28 -31.85
CA PRO A 318 35.85 22.20 -32.73
C PRO A 318 35.15 23.55 -32.84
N GLY A 319 33.81 23.60 -32.79
CA GLY A 319 33.06 24.86 -32.81
C GLY A 319 33.33 25.77 -31.59
N ILE A 320 33.52 25.20 -30.40
CA ILE A 320 33.89 25.96 -29.20
C ILE A 320 35.34 26.44 -29.28
N VAL A 321 36.26 25.59 -29.76
CA VAL A 321 37.67 25.98 -29.93
C VAL A 321 37.82 27.09 -30.96
N ALA A 322 37.08 27.03 -32.07
CA ALA A 322 37.07 28.07 -33.09
C ALA A 322 36.48 29.41 -32.57
N ARG A 323 35.46 29.36 -31.70
CA ARG A 323 34.80 30.57 -31.16
C ARG A 323 35.55 31.20 -30.00
N ASP A 324 35.94 30.40 -29.01
CA ASP A 324 36.41 30.84 -27.68
C ASP A 324 37.87 30.44 -27.38
N GLY A 325 38.54 29.76 -28.31
CA GLY A 325 39.86 29.17 -28.10
C GLY A 325 39.86 28.04 -27.07
N LEU A 326 41.06 27.54 -26.72
CA LEU A 326 41.22 26.49 -25.72
C LEU A 326 40.74 26.92 -24.32
N VAL A 327 40.82 28.21 -24.00
CA VAL A 327 40.32 28.78 -22.74
C VAL A 327 38.80 28.61 -22.60
N GLY A 328 38.07 28.62 -23.72
CA GLY A 328 36.62 28.39 -23.75
C GLY A 328 36.21 27.04 -23.15
N LEU A 329 37.01 26.00 -23.37
CA LEU A 329 36.76 24.64 -22.86
C LEU A 329 36.87 24.55 -21.32
N TYR A 330 37.62 25.46 -20.69
CA TYR A 330 37.89 25.48 -19.25
C TYR A 330 37.07 26.52 -18.46
N ARG A 331 36.11 27.20 -19.10
CA ARG A 331 35.24 28.17 -18.42
C ARG A 331 34.45 27.54 -17.28
N GLY A 332 34.45 28.22 -16.12
CA GLY A 332 33.79 27.74 -14.90
C GLY A 332 34.62 26.73 -14.07
N PHE A 333 35.87 26.44 -14.45
CA PHE A 333 36.72 25.52 -13.68
C PHE A 333 36.98 26.02 -12.25
N VAL A 334 37.24 27.33 -12.08
CA VAL A 334 37.48 27.97 -10.77
C VAL A 334 36.31 27.75 -9.79
N PRO A 335 35.04 28.11 -10.11
CA PRO A 335 33.93 27.80 -9.22
C PRO A 335 33.73 26.30 -9.00
N ASN A 336 34.07 25.45 -9.98
CA ASN A 336 34.02 24.00 -9.83
C ASN A 336 35.09 23.47 -8.85
N ALA A 337 36.29 24.04 -8.84
CA ALA A 337 37.34 23.67 -7.89
C ALA A 337 36.95 24.13 -6.47
N LEU A 338 36.52 25.39 -6.32
CA LEU A 338 36.13 25.99 -5.03
C LEU A 338 34.99 25.25 -4.34
N LYS A 339 34.04 24.67 -5.09
CA LYS A 339 32.91 23.95 -4.49
C LYS A 339 33.24 22.51 -4.07
N THR A 340 34.28 21.89 -4.65
CA THR A 340 34.48 20.43 -4.55
C THR A 340 34.82 20.01 -3.12
N LEU A 341 35.71 20.74 -2.48
CA LEU A 341 36.10 20.55 -1.08
C LEU A 341 34.91 20.75 -0.11
N PRO A 342 34.22 21.90 -0.10
CA PRO A 342 33.05 22.10 0.76
C PRO A 342 31.94 21.08 0.56
N ASN A 343 31.62 20.72 -0.69
CA ASN A 343 30.58 19.73 -0.99
C ASN A 343 30.91 18.34 -0.39
N SER A 344 32.18 17.94 -0.42
CA SER A 344 32.60 16.65 0.14
C SER A 344 32.61 16.67 1.66
N SER A 345 33.17 17.74 2.27
CA SER A 345 33.23 17.88 3.72
C SER A 345 31.83 17.92 4.36
N ILE A 346 30.95 18.80 3.88
CA ILE A 346 29.59 18.96 4.42
C ILE A 346 28.82 17.64 4.31
N ARG A 347 28.92 16.95 3.18
CA ARG A 347 28.23 15.66 2.98
C ARG A 347 28.67 14.62 4.01
N LEU A 348 29.97 14.47 4.24
CA LEU A 348 30.49 13.51 5.22
C LEU A 348 30.08 13.90 6.65
N THR A 349 30.30 15.16 7.04
CA THR A 349 29.97 15.63 8.38
C THR A 349 28.48 15.55 8.69
N THR A 350 27.61 15.90 7.73
CA THR A 350 26.15 15.77 7.89
C THR A 350 25.76 14.30 7.99
N PHE A 351 26.31 13.42 7.15
CA PHE A 351 26.01 11.98 7.21
C PHE A 351 26.41 11.38 8.57
N ASP A 352 27.60 11.69 9.07
CA ASP A 352 28.09 11.19 10.36
C ASP A 352 27.30 11.76 11.55
N THR A 353 26.82 13.00 11.44
CA THR A 353 25.98 13.62 12.47
C THR A 353 24.61 12.96 12.53
N VAL A 354 23.95 12.77 11.37
CA VAL A 354 22.65 12.09 11.31
C VAL A 354 22.76 10.63 11.76
N LYS A 355 23.85 9.93 11.38
CA LYS A 355 24.10 8.57 11.84
C LYS A 355 24.28 8.48 13.36
N ARG A 356 24.96 9.46 13.98
CA ARG A 356 25.08 9.55 15.45
C ARG A 356 23.72 9.79 16.11
N LEU A 357 22.86 10.62 15.51
CA LEU A 357 21.49 10.83 16.00
C LEU A 357 20.64 9.55 15.94
N ILE A 358 20.74 8.77 14.85
CA ILE A 358 20.07 7.48 14.74
C ILE A 358 20.55 6.53 15.85
N ALA A 359 21.86 6.44 16.07
CA ALA A 359 22.41 5.59 17.14
C ALA A 359 21.97 6.06 18.55
N ALA A 360 21.81 7.37 18.77
CA ALA A 360 21.26 7.90 20.01
C ALA A 360 19.78 7.54 20.19
N SER A 361 18.96 7.63 19.12
CA SER A 361 17.54 7.26 19.18
C SER A 361 17.31 5.79 19.54
N GLU A 362 18.15 4.88 19.04
CA GLU A 362 18.06 3.46 19.37
C GLU A 362 18.35 3.19 20.86
N LYS A 363 19.30 3.93 21.44
CA LYS A 363 19.62 3.83 22.88
C LYS A 363 18.45 4.32 23.75
N GLU A 364 17.77 5.37 23.32
CA GLU A 364 16.64 5.96 24.05
C GLU A 364 15.42 5.04 24.05
N VAL A 365 15.13 4.38 22.92
CA VAL A 365 14.09 3.33 22.87
C VAL A 365 14.44 2.16 23.80
N GLN A 366 15.70 1.74 23.83
CA GLN A 366 16.15 0.68 24.75
C GLN A 366 15.98 1.07 26.22
N GLN A 367 16.23 2.34 26.58
CA GLN A 367 15.99 2.84 27.93
C GLN A 367 14.50 2.79 28.31
N ILE A 368 13.60 3.24 27.42
CA ILE A 368 12.15 3.22 27.68
C ILE A 368 11.62 1.78 27.87
N VAL A 369 12.10 0.84 27.04
CA VAL A 369 11.73 -0.58 27.16
C VAL A 369 12.19 -1.17 28.49
N GLU A 370 13.39 -0.81 28.96
CA GLU A 370 13.91 -1.29 30.24
C GLU A 370 13.18 -0.65 31.43
N GLU A 371 12.81 0.63 31.35
CA GLU A 371 11.98 1.29 32.37
C GLU A 371 10.59 0.63 32.49
N ASN A 372 9.95 0.31 31.36
CA ASN A 372 8.66 -0.39 31.35
C ASN A 372 8.78 -1.79 31.99
N ARG A 373 9.88 -2.49 31.70
CA ARG A 373 10.19 -3.80 32.30
C ARG A 373 10.39 -3.70 33.81
N GLN A 374 11.07 -2.67 34.31
CA GLN A 374 11.30 -2.47 35.74
C GLN A 374 10.00 -2.11 36.49
N LYS A 375 9.14 -1.24 35.92
CA LYS A 375 7.84 -0.90 36.51
C LYS A 375 6.93 -2.10 36.68
N GLN A 376 6.92 -3.02 35.71
CA GLN A 376 6.11 -4.23 35.81
C GLN A 376 6.64 -5.21 36.88
N LYS A 377 7.96 -5.33 37.03
CA LYS A 377 8.58 -6.10 38.12
C LYS A 377 8.26 -5.53 39.51
N GLN A 378 8.24 -4.20 39.66
CA GLN A 378 7.86 -3.55 40.91
C GLN A 378 6.37 -3.73 41.24
N THR A 379 5.48 -3.61 40.25
CA THR A 379 4.03 -3.77 40.44
C THR A 379 3.66 -5.22 40.80
N ALA A 380 4.40 -6.20 40.28
CA ALA A 380 4.21 -7.61 40.63
C ALA A 380 4.71 -8.00 42.04
N SER A 381 5.47 -7.12 42.71
CA SER A 381 6.09 -7.39 44.02
C SER A 381 5.30 -6.90 45.24
N PHE A 382 4.17 -6.19 45.04
CA PHE A 382 3.29 -5.72 46.12
C PHE A 382 1.91 -6.39 46.04
N PRO A 383 1.57 -7.33 46.94
CA PRO A 383 0.19 -7.74 47.15
C PRO A 383 -0.51 -6.69 48.02
N SER A 384 -1.53 -6.05 47.47
CA SER A 384 -2.30 -4.98 48.13
C SER A 384 -3.20 -5.52 49.25
N MET A 385 -2.85 -5.17 50.48
CA MET A 385 -3.68 -5.25 51.69
C MET A 385 -3.84 -3.82 52.25
N LEU A 386 -5.07 -3.28 52.22
CA LEU A 386 -5.70 -2.41 53.25
C LEU A 386 -6.90 -1.59 52.69
N MET A 387 -8.10 -2.09 53.00
CA MET A 387 -9.22 -1.46 53.74
C MET A 387 -9.63 0.03 53.56
N VAL A 388 -10.92 0.20 53.24
CA VAL A 388 -11.99 0.97 53.94
C VAL A 388 -11.93 2.51 54.06
N GLY A 389 -13.08 3.15 53.76
CA GLY A 389 -13.61 4.37 54.41
C GLY A 389 -13.87 5.54 53.44
N SER A 390 -15.11 5.79 52.98
CA SER A 390 -16.23 6.54 53.59
C SER A 390 -16.15 8.07 53.44
N ALA A 391 -17.17 8.69 52.79
CA ALA A 391 -17.84 9.96 53.17
C ALA A 391 -18.62 10.61 51.99
N ASP A 392 -19.95 10.43 52.00
CA ASP A 392 -21.00 11.47 52.14
C ASP A 392 -21.37 12.54 51.08
N VAL A 393 -22.67 12.46 50.68
CA VAL A 393 -23.74 13.53 50.66
C VAL A 393 -23.92 14.37 49.35
N PRO A 394 -25.11 14.92 48.94
CA PRO A 394 -26.56 14.69 49.25
C PRO A 394 -27.62 14.67 48.08
N TYR A 395 -28.88 14.27 48.42
CA TYR A 395 -30.26 14.76 48.08
C TYR A 395 -30.68 15.04 46.60
N LEU A 396 -31.94 14.90 46.10
CA LEU A 396 -33.31 14.55 46.54
C LEU A 396 -34.16 14.43 45.25
N THR A 397 -35.11 13.49 45.14
CA THR A 397 -36.56 13.75 44.95
C THR A 397 -37.37 12.48 44.62
N ARG A 398 -38.67 12.59 44.88
CA ARG A 398 -39.68 11.61 45.26
C ARG A 398 -40.62 11.34 44.07
N ASN A 399 -41.09 10.10 43.85
CA ASN A 399 -42.53 9.79 43.86
C ASN A 399 -42.90 8.33 43.49
N SER A 400 -43.70 7.75 44.39
CA SER A 400 -44.81 6.80 44.20
C SER A 400 -44.64 5.59 43.27
N SER A 401 -44.26 4.45 43.85
CA SER A 401 -44.62 3.12 43.33
C SER A 401 -45.90 2.63 44.01
N LYS A 402 -46.90 2.31 43.19
CA LYS A 402 -48.00 1.40 43.55
C LYS A 402 -47.43 0.02 43.88
N GLU A 403 -48.08 -0.65 44.81
CA GLU A 403 -47.83 -2.00 45.30
C GLU A 403 -47.86 -3.06 44.19
N GLY A 404 -47.06 -4.11 44.36
CA GLY A 404 -47.45 -5.45 43.90
C GLY A 404 -46.63 -6.14 42.80
N GLU A 405 -45.33 -5.87 42.62
CA GLU A 405 -44.47 -6.75 41.80
C GLU A 405 -43.11 -7.04 42.44
N PRO A 406 -42.62 -8.30 42.41
CA PRO A 406 -41.34 -8.67 42.99
C PRO A 406 -40.18 -7.96 42.26
N ARG A 407 -39.35 -7.24 43.02
CA ARG A 407 -38.21 -6.49 42.48
C ARG A 407 -37.11 -7.44 41.99
N VAL A 408 -36.91 -7.50 40.68
CA VAL A 408 -35.75 -8.14 40.07
C VAL A 408 -34.51 -7.28 40.34
N ILE A 409 -33.53 -7.81 41.06
CA ILE A 409 -32.31 -7.08 41.43
C ILE A 409 -31.22 -7.25 40.36
N LEU A 410 -31.09 -8.47 39.82
CA LEU A 410 -30.01 -8.81 38.92
C LEU A 410 -30.47 -9.89 37.94
N VAL A 411 -30.11 -9.76 36.67
CA VAL A 411 -30.35 -10.78 35.64
C VAL A 411 -29.00 -11.19 35.08
N GLU A 412 -28.63 -12.43 35.34
CA GLU A 412 -27.42 -13.05 34.80
C GLU A 412 -27.80 -13.82 33.54
N LYS A 413 -27.36 -13.33 32.38
CA LYS A 413 -27.52 -14.02 31.10
C LYS A 413 -26.29 -14.87 30.85
N LEU A 414 -26.47 -16.20 30.86
CA LEU A 414 -25.41 -17.13 30.48
C LEU A 414 -25.34 -17.27 28.96
N GLY A 415 -24.13 -17.51 28.42
CA GLY A 415 -23.86 -17.57 26.97
C GLY A 415 -24.59 -18.67 26.20
N ASN A 416 -25.30 -19.56 26.90
CA ASN A 416 -26.22 -20.57 26.35
C ASN A 416 -27.67 -20.05 26.19
N GLY A 417 -27.92 -18.76 26.42
CA GLY A 417 -29.24 -18.13 26.29
C GLY A 417 -30.14 -18.24 27.53
N THR A 418 -29.69 -18.91 28.60
CA THR A 418 -30.46 -19.01 29.85
C THR A 418 -30.34 -17.71 30.65
N SER A 419 -31.47 -17.21 31.13
CA SER A 419 -31.50 -16.01 31.99
C SER A 419 -31.79 -16.44 33.42
N LYS A 420 -30.86 -16.20 34.34
CA LYS A 420 -31.09 -16.36 35.77
C LYS A 420 -31.53 -15.02 36.34
N ARG A 421 -32.77 -14.93 36.81
CA ARG A 421 -33.27 -13.76 37.52
C ARG A 421 -33.10 -13.97 39.01
N TYR A 422 -32.47 -13.01 39.66
CA TYR A 422 -32.34 -12.95 41.11
C TYR A 422 -33.42 -12.01 41.64
N ILE A 423 -34.41 -12.62 42.29
CA ILE A 423 -35.58 -11.95 42.86
C ILE A 423 -35.43 -11.97 44.38
N LEU A 424 -35.66 -10.82 45.03
CA LEU A 424 -35.71 -10.74 46.48
C LEU A 424 -37.16 -10.91 46.93
N ASP A 425 -37.41 -11.92 47.76
CA ASP A 425 -38.72 -12.12 48.38
C ASP A 425 -38.92 -11.11 49.54
N ASP A 426 -40.16 -10.93 50.00
CA ASP A 426 -40.51 -9.95 51.05
C ASP A 426 -39.81 -10.25 52.41
N ASP A 427 -39.29 -11.46 52.59
CA ASP A 427 -38.48 -11.90 53.74
C ASP A 427 -36.95 -11.73 53.55
N LEU A 428 -36.50 -10.93 52.57
CA LEU A 428 -35.08 -10.68 52.24
C LEU A 428 -34.29 -11.93 51.81
N GLN A 429 -34.96 -13.01 51.41
CA GLN A 429 -34.30 -14.21 50.86
C GLN A 429 -34.16 -14.14 49.34
N LEU A 430 -32.98 -14.51 48.85
CA LEU A 430 -32.62 -14.50 47.44
C LEU A 430 -33.19 -15.74 46.73
N ARG A 431 -34.21 -15.58 45.88
CA ARG A 431 -34.72 -16.65 45.00
C ARG A 431 -34.12 -16.53 43.61
N THR A 432 -33.61 -17.65 43.11
CA THR A 432 -33.11 -17.79 41.74
C THR A 432 -34.19 -18.44 40.87
N VAL A 433 -34.70 -17.70 39.89
CA VAL A 433 -35.61 -18.24 38.88
C VAL A 433 -34.84 -18.42 37.58
N LEU A 434 -34.80 -19.67 37.10
CA LEU A 434 -34.26 -20.04 35.80
C LEU A 434 -35.37 -19.92 34.77
N ASP A 435 -35.27 -18.95 33.87
CA ASP A 435 -36.11 -18.88 32.69
C ASP A 435 -35.37 -19.48 31.50
N GLU A 436 -35.82 -20.66 31.08
CA GLU A 436 -35.55 -21.20 29.75
C GLU A 436 -36.54 -20.57 28.77
N HIS A 437 -36.12 -19.55 28.04
CA HIS A 437 -36.91 -19.03 26.93
C HIS A 437 -36.88 -20.03 25.77
N VAL A 438 -37.89 -20.90 25.72
CA VAL A 438 -38.32 -21.53 24.47
C VAL A 438 -39.01 -20.45 23.65
N SER A 439 -38.27 -19.83 22.73
CA SER A 439 -38.84 -18.89 21.76
C SER A 439 -39.76 -19.65 20.80
N LYS A 440 -41.07 -19.52 21.01
CA LYS A 440 -42.09 -19.84 20.01
C LYS A 440 -42.13 -18.72 18.97
N THR A 441 -41.44 -18.93 17.85
CA THR A 441 -41.70 -18.27 16.55
C THR A 441 -40.92 -19.02 15.47
N ASP A 442 -41.63 -19.77 14.62
CA ASP A 442 -41.37 -20.33 13.28
C ASP A 442 -39.95 -20.39 12.63
N GLY A 443 -38.87 -20.44 13.42
CA GLY A 443 -37.50 -20.69 12.97
C GLY A 443 -37.02 -22.14 13.14
N SER A 444 -37.92 -23.04 13.55
CA SER A 444 -37.63 -24.44 13.90
C SER A 444 -36.96 -25.21 12.75
N VAL A 445 -37.25 -24.86 11.50
CA VAL A 445 -36.77 -25.62 10.34
C VAL A 445 -35.30 -25.32 10.01
N ARG A 446 -34.77 -24.09 10.21
CA ARG A 446 -33.41 -23.74 9.79
C ARG A 446 -32.35 -23.87 10.89
N SER A 447 -32.73 -23.65 12.16
CA SER A 447 -31.87 -23.92 13.32
C SER A 447 -31.65 -25.41 13.59
N GLN A 448 -32.57 -26.28 13.16
CA GLN A 448 -32.36 -27.73 13.15
C GLN A 448 -31.37 -28.16 12.06
N VAL A 449 -31.38 -27.54 10.88
CA VAL A 449 -30.51 -27.86 9.73
C VAL A 449 -29.04 -27.61 10.03
N SER A 450 -28.68 -26.50 10.68
CA SER A 450 -27.27 -26.21 11.03
C SER A 450 -26.71 -27.15 12.10
N LYS A 451 -27.56 -27.67 13.01
CA LYS A 451 -27.18 -28.69 14.00
C LYS A 451 -27.04 -30.09 13.39
N THR A 452 -27.82 -30.45 12.37
CA THR A 452 -27.68 -31.75 11.69
C THR A 452 -26.45 -31.81 10.78
N GLU A 453 -26.10 -30.73 10.07
CA GLU A 453 -24.96 -30.72 9.13
C GLU A 453 -23.58 -30.90 9.77
N LEU A 454 -23.39 -30.50 11.03
CA LEU A 454 -22.13 -30.66 11.77
C LEU A 454 -22.16 -31.74 12.85
N SER A 455 -23.22 -32.54 12.93
CA SER A 455 -23.35 -33.61 13.94
C SER A 455 -22.19 -34.64 13.87
N TRP A 456 -21.56 -34.80 12.70
CA TRP A 456 -20.43 -35.69 12.48
C TRP A 456 -19.07 -35.18 13.00
N LEU A 457 -18.95 -33.90 13.35
CA LEU A 457 -17.71 -33.31 13.84
C LEU A 457 -17.58 -33.44 15.36
N PRO A 458 -16.42 -33.86 15.90
CA PRO A 458 -16.15 -33.83 17.34
C PRO A 458 -16.25 -32.40 17.89
N ASP A 459 -16.73 -32.24 19.11
CA ASP A 459 -16.97 -30.92 19.70
C ASP A 459 -15.68 -30.09 19.86
N ILE A 460 -14.56 -30.75 20.12
CA ILE A 460 -13.22 -30.12 20.13
C ILE A 460 -12.91 -29.43 18.78
N VAL A 461 -13.32 -30.04 17.66
CA VAL A 461 -13.10 -29.50 16.32
C VAL A 461 -14.08 -28.37 16.03
N LYS A 462 -15.34 -28.50 16.47
CA LYS A 462 -16.32 -27.43 16.38
C LYS A 462 -15.86 -26.20 17.14
N ASP A 463 -15.41 -26.36 18.38
CA ASP A 463 -14.90 -25.28 19.22
C ASP A 463 -13.64 -24.63 18.64
N PHE A 464 -12.82 -25.40 17.92
CA PHE A 464 -11.64 -24.86 17.24
C PHE A 464 -12.01 -24.01 16.02
N ILE A 465 -12.97 -24.46 15.22
CA ILE A 465 -13.28 -23.94 13.87
C ILE A 465 -14.43 -22.91 13.86
N LEU A 466 -15.33 -22.96 14.84
CA LEU A 466 -16.48 -22.06 14.96
C LEU A 466 -16.25 -21.00 16.05
N PRO A 467 -16.88 -19.81 15.93
CA PRO A 467 -16.87 -18.79 16.97
C PRO A 467 -17.61 -19.24 18.24
N ALA A 468 -17.19 -18.73 19.40
CA ALA A 468 -17.87 -18.93 20.66
C ALA A 468 -19.31 -18.39 20.59
N GLY A 469 -20.27 -19.14 21.16
CA GLY A 469 -21.69 -18.79 21.10
C GLY A 469 -22.37 -19.09 19.77
N PHE A 470 -21.72 -19.81 18.85
CA PHE A 470 -22.35 -20.31 17.62
C PHE A 470 -23.55 -21.21 17.95
N PRO A 471 -24.69 -21.10 17.24
CA PRO A 471 -24.92 -20.24 16.07
C PRO A 471 -25.30 -18.78 16.37
N GLY A 472 -25.73 -18.45 17.59
CA GLY A 472 -26.31 -17.14 17.91
C GLY A 472 -25.33 -15.95 17.94
N SER A 473 -24.02 -16.21 17.90
CA SER A 473 -22.99 -15.16 17.90
C SER A 473 -22.63 -14.64 16.50
N VAL A 474 -23.10 -15.28 15.44
CA VAL A 474 -22.85 -14.91 14.04
C VAL A 474 -24.13 -14.87 13.23
N SER A 475 -24.07 -14.34 12.01
CA SER A 475 -25.21 -14.36 11.08
C SER A 475 -25.53 -15.76 10.57
N ASP A 476 -26.80 -15.95 10.18
CA ASP A 476 -27.33 -17.26 9.77
C ASP A 476 -26.66 -17.82 8.50
N ASP A 477 -26.16 -16.94 7.63
CA ASP A 477 -25.45 -17.26 6.38
C ASP A 477 -23.96 -17.61 6.58
N TYR A 478 -23.41 -17.43 7.78
CA TYR A 478 -21.99 -17.64 8.08
C TYR A 478 -21.54 -19.06 7.73
N LEU A 479 -22.24 -20.09 8.23
CA LEU A 479 -21.79 -21.47 8.09
C LEU A 479 -21.83 -21.92 6.63
N GLU A 480 -22.92 -21.64 5.92
CA GLU A 480 -23.09 -21.99 4.51
C GLU A 480 -22.05 -21.27 3.65
N TYR A 481 -21.76 -19.98 3.94
CA TYR A 481 -20.66 -19.25 3.33
C TYR A 481 -19.31 -19.93 3.59
N MET A 482 -19.00 -20.29 4.83
CA MET A 482 -17.71 -20.91 5.19
C MET A 482 -17.51 -22.28 4.52
N LEU A 483 -18.56 -23.08 4.43
CA LEU A 483 -18.54 -24.38 3.74
C LEU A 483 -18.28 -24.26 2.24
N LEU A 484 -18.79 -23.21 1.58
CA LEU A 484 -18.49 -22.91 0.18
C LEU A 484 -17.13 -22.21 0.01
N GLN A 485 -16.72 -21.43 1.01
CA GLN A 485 -15.46 -20.69 1.02
C GLN A 485 -14.25 -21.62 1.12
N PHE A 486 -14.38 -22.72 1.87
CA PHE A 486 -13.32 -23.70 2.03
C PHE A 486 -12.85 -24.33 0.70
N PRO A 487 -13.71 -24.95 -0.13
CA PRO A 487 -13.31 -25.46 -1.45
C PRO A 487 -12.92 -24.32 -2.42
N THR A 488 -13.50 -23.13 -2.27
CA THR A 488 -13.07 -21.95 -3.05
C THR A 488 -11.61 -21.60 -2.78
N ASN A 489 -11.18 -21.65 -1.51
CA ASN A 489 -9.80 -21.39 -1.11
C ASN A 489 -8.86 -22.53 -1.56
N ILE A 490 -9.28 -23.80 -1.45
CA ILE A 490 -8.52 -24.96 -1.96
C ILE A 490 -8.21 -24.78 -3.45
N THR A 491 -9.23 -24.53 -4.28
CA THR A 491 -9.07 -24.35 -5.73
C THR A 491 -8.22 -23.13 -6.07
N ALA A 492 -8.26 -22.06 -5.26
CA ALA A 492 -7.38 -20.90 -5.39
C ALA A 492 -5.90 -21.28 -5.20
N TRP A 493 -5.60 -22.07 -4.17
CA TRP A 493 -4.24 -22.51 -3.87
C TRP A 493 -3.71 -23.57 -4.83
N ILE A 494 -4.58 -24.42 -5.39
CA ILE A 494 -4.21 -25.29 -6.53
C ILE A 494 -3.82 -24.42 -7.73
N CYS A 495 -4.64 -23.43 -8.11
CA CYS A 495 -4.33 -22.49 -9.18
C CYS A 495 -3.00 -21.76 -8.93
N HIS A 496 -2.77 -21.30 -7.70
CA HIS A 496 -1.52 -20.64 -7.30
C HIS A 496 -0.30 -21.55 -7.51
N THR A 497 -0.40 -22.81 -7.13
CA THR A 497 0.67 -23.81 -7.27
C THR A 497 1.01 -24.06 -8.73
N LEU A 498 -0.01 -24.22 -9.59
CA LEU A 498 0.17 -24.39 -11.05
C LEU A 498 0.84 -23.19 -11.72
N VAL A 499 0.48 -21.97 -11.33
CA VAL A 499 1.10 -20.73 -11.87
C VAL A 499 2.55 -20.60 -11.39
N THR A 500 2.78 -20.87 -10.10
CA THR A 500 4.10 -20.70 -9.47
C THR A 500 5.12 -21.69 -10.02
N SER A 501 4.72 -22.93 -10.33
CA SER A 501 5.64 -23.92 -10.92
C SER A 501 6.19 -23.46 -12.28
N ARG A 502 5.35 -22.86 -13.12
CA ARG A 502 5.77 -22.30 -14.42
C ARG A 502 6.54 -21.00 -14.30
N GLN A 503 6.13 -20.10 -13.41
CA GLN A 503 6.90 -18.89 -13.11
C GLN A 503 8.30 -19.25 -12.59
N ALA A 504 8.43 -20.30 -11.77
CA ALA A 504 9.70 -20.81 -11.28
C ALA A 504 10.57 -21.41 -12.41
N VAL A 505 9.99 -22.05 -13.43
CA VAL A 505 10.73 -22.48 -14.65
C VAL A 505 11.23 -21.27 -15.46
N GLY A 506 10.40 -20.23 -15.57
CA GLY A 506 10.78 -18.94 -16.15
C GLY A 506 11.94 -18.27 -15.40
N VAL A 507 12.03 -18.45 -14.08
CA VAL A 507 13.16 -17.98 -13.24
C VAL A 507 14.36 -18.94 -13.28
N GLY A 508 14.11 -20.25 -13.35
CA GLY A 508 15.09 -21.34 -13.31
C GLY A 508 15.91 -21.48 -14.60
N SER A 509 15.34 -21.10 -15.75
CA SER A 509 16.07 -20.96 -17.02
C SER A 509 17.16 -19.88 -16.98
N PHE A 510 17.24 -19.10 -15.90
CA PHE A 510 18.28 -18.10 -15.63
C PHE A 510 19.19 -18.46 -14.44
N SER A 511 19.11 -19.69 -13.91
CA SER A 511 19.90 -20.12 -12.75
C SER A 511 21.34 -20.55 -13.13
N GLY A 512 22.14 -19.57 -13.55
CA GLY A 512 23.59 -19.68 -13.46
C GLY A 512 24.03 -19.54 -12.00
N THR A 513 24.79 -20.50 -11.49
CA THR A 513 25.28 -20.62 -10.10
C THR A 513 26.30 -19.52 -9.73
N THR A 514 25.85 -18.28 -9.60
CA THR A 514 26.64 -17.19 -9.01
C THR A 514 25.78 -16.28 -8.13
N ALA A 515 26.38 -15.70 -7.08
CA ALA A 515 25.75 -14.69 -6.22
C ALA A 515 25.19 -13.46 -6.98
N ALA A 516 25.56 -13.36 -8.27
CA ALA A 516 25.11 -12.40 -9.26
C ALA A 516 23.74 -12.71 -9.89
N ALA A 517 23.42 -13.98 -10.12
CA ALA A 517 22.08 -14.38 -10.55
C ALA A 517 21.05 -14.16 -9.42
N ALA A 518 21.41 -14.47 -8.17
CA ALA A 518 20.55 -14.31 -7.00
C ALA A 518 20.10 -12.87 -6.76
N SER A 519 20.93 -11.90 -7.13
CA SER A 519 20.71 -10.50 -6.80
C SER A 519 20.21 -9.71 -8.02
N ALA A 520 20.39 -10.20 -9.26
CA ALA A 520 19.57 -9.79 -10.41
C ALA A 520 18.15 -10.34 -10.28
N ALA A 521 18.00 -11.56 -9.73
CA ALA A 521 16.72 -12.10 -9.30
C ALA A 521 16.10 -11.26 -8.18
N ALA A 522 16.87 -10.84 -7.16
CA ALA A 522 16.37 -9.95 -6.10
C ALA A 522 15.91 -8.58 -6.63
N ILE A 523 16.62 -8.02 -7.60
CA ILE A 523 16.27 -6.77 -8.28
C ILE A 523 14.98 -6.91 -9.10
N ARG A 524 14.86 -8.00 -9.87
CA ARG A 524 13.63 -8.33 -10.59
C ARG A 524 12.48 -8.57 -9.62
N TRP A 525 12.75 -9.22 -8.49
CA TRP A 525 11.80 -9.40 -7.38
C TRP A 525 11.34 -8.07 -6.78
N VAL A 526 12.26 -7.16 -6.46
CA VAL A 526 11.93 -5.84 -5.88
C VAL A 526 11.18 -4.96 -6.88
N SER A 527 11.54 -4.96 -8.17
CA SER A 527 10.79 -4.22 -9.19
C SER A 527 9.39 -4.80 -9.40
N LYS A 528 9.29 -6.13 -9.45
CA LYS A 528 8.03 -6.88 -9.56
C LYS A 528 7.12 -6.60 -8.36
N ASP A 529 7.65 -6.60 -7.14
CA ASP A 529 6.89 -6.36 -5.91
C ASP A 529 6.61 -4.87 -5.66
N GLY A 530 7.54 -3.99 -6.05
CA GLY A 530 7.41 -2.53 -5.92
C GLY A 530 6.30 -1.96 -6.80
N ILE A 531 6.17 -2.41 -8.04
CA ILE A 531 5.06 -2.01 -8.93
C ILE A 531 3.71 -2.51 -8.34
N GLY A 532 3.69 -3.71 -7.76
CA GLY A 532 2.52 -4.20 -7.03
C GLY A 532 2.14 -3.32 -5.84
N ALA A 533 3.12 -2.85 -5.07
CA ALA A 533 2.88 -1.94 -3.94
C ALA A 533 2.29 -0.59 -4.40
N VAL A 534 2.74 -0.04 -5.53
CA VAL A 534 2.18 1.20 -6.12
C VAL A 534 0.71 1.01 -6.52
N GLY A 535 0.37 -0.13 -7.13
CA GLY A 535 -1.02 -0.45 -7.45
C GLY A 535 -1.93 -0.48 -6.23
N ARG A 536 -1.47 -1.06 -5.11
CA ARG A 536 -2.23 -1.07 -3.85
C ARG A 536 -2.41 0.32 -3.26
N LEU A 537 -1.38 1.16 -3.31
CA LEU A 537 -1.46 2.54 -2.83
C LEU A 537 -2.52 3.35 -3.60
N PHE A 538 -2.61 3.17 -4.92
CA PHE A 538 -3.60 3.87 -5.73
C PHE A 538 -5.04 3.44 -5.40
N ILE A 539 -5.28 2.13 -5.23
CA ILE A 539 -6.60 1.61 -4.86
C ILE A 539 -6.99 2.09 -3.46
N GLY A 540 -6.10 1.94 -2.47
CA GLY A 540 -6.38 2.38 -1.10
C GLY A 540 -6.60 3.89 -0.97
N GLY A 541 -5.85 4.70 -1.73
CA GLY A 541 -5.94 6.16 -1.65
C GLY A 541 -7.15 6.78 -2.36
N LYS A 542 -7.69 6.16 -3.41
CA LYS A 542 -8.76 6.75 -4.24
C LYS A 542 -10.09 5.99 -4.17
N PHE A 543 -10.07 4.69 -3.91
CA PHE A 543 -11.25 3.82 -4.00
C PHE A 543 -11.74 3.32 -2.64
N GLY A 544 -11.13 3.75 -1.52
CA GLY A 544 -11.50 3.34 -0.16
C GLY A 544 -12.99 3.46 0.15
N ASN A 545 -13.64 4.50 -0.37
CA ASN A 545 -15.05 4.77 -0.11
C ASN A 545 -16.01 3.93 -0.98
N LEU A 546 -15.54 3.10 -1.91
CA LEU A 546 -16.42 2.35 -2.84
C LEU A 546 -16.69 0.91 -2.38
N PHE A 547 -15.91 0.40 -1.41
CA PHE A 547 -15.97 -1.00 -0.98
C PHE A 547 -17.20 -1.31 -0.13
N ASP A 548 -17.68 -0.33 0.64
CA ASP A 548 -18.86 -0.47 1.50
C ASP A 548 -20.18 -0.52 0.70
N ASP A 549 -20.16 -0.07 -0.55
CA ASP A 549 -21.38 0.03 -1.38
C ASP A 549 -21.82 -1.33 -1.96
N ASP A 550 -20.88 -2.16 -2.38
CA ASP A 550 -21.18 -3.48 -2.97
C ASP A 550 -20.01 -4.47 -2.73
N PRO A 551 -19.92 -5.04 -1.51
CA PRO A 551 -18.82 -5.93 -1.16
C PRO A 551 -18.80 -7.22 -2.01
N LYS A 552 -19.98 -7.77 -2.38
CA LYS A 552 -20.07 -8.97 -3.23
C LYS A 552 -19.43 -8.72 -4.60
N GLN A 553 -19.79 -7.61 -5.27
CA GLN A 553 -19.26 -7.28 -6.59
C GLN A 553 -17.74 -7.06 -6.55
N TRP A 554 -17.24 -6.27 -5.60
CA TRP A 554 -15.81 -5.99 -5.51
C TRP A 554 -14.99 -7.24 -5.17
N ARG A 555 -15.55 -8.13 -4.33
CA ARG A 555 -14.91 -9.40 -4.00
C ARG A 555 -14.79 -10.32 -5.23
N MET A 556 -15.79 -10.33 -6.09
CA MET A 556 -15.76 -11.09 -7.36
C MET A 556 -14.81 -10.46 -8.39
N TYR A 557 -14.79 -9.13 -8.52
CA TYR A 557 -13.88 -8.43 -9.43
C TYR A 557 -12.42 -8.55 -9.02
N ALA A 558 -12.13 -8.60 -7.72
CA ALA A 558 -10.79 -8.93 -7.23
C ALA A 558 -10.31 -10.28 -7.80
N ASP A 559 -11.17 -11.29 -7.83
CA ASP A 559 -10.82 -12.61 -8.38
C ASP A 559 -10.67 -12.59 -9.92
N PHE A 560 -11.47 -11.81 -10.66
CA PHE A 560 -11.22 -11.63 -12.10
C PHE A 560 -9.87 -10.94 -12.39
N ILE A 561 -9.57 -9.86 -11.69
CA ILE A 561 -8.30 -9.12 -11.86
C ILE A 561 -7.11 -9.99 -11.43
N GLY A 562 -7.25 -10.78 -10.35
CA GLY A 562 -6.26 -11.76 -9.93
C GLY A 562 -6.03 -12.87 -10.96
N SER A 563 -7.08 -13.26 -11.69
CA SER A 563 -6.99 -14.20 -12.82
C SER A 563 -6.15 -13.62 -13.95
N ALA A 564 -6.41 -12.37 -14.35
CA ALA A 564 -5.62 -11.66 -15.36
C ALA A 564 -4.15 -11.58 -14.96
N GLY A 565 -3.86 -11.31 -13.68
CA GLY A 565 -2.50 -11.33 -13.15
C GLY A 565 -1.82 -12.69 -13.26
N SER A 566 -2.58 -13.77 -13.02
CA SER A 566 -2.08 -15.14 -13.16
C SER A 566 -1.86 -15.56 -14.62
N ILE A 567 -2.66 -15.04 -15.56
CA ILE A 567 -2.44 -15.22 -17.01
C ILE A 567 -1.11 -14.59 -17.42
N PHE A 568 -0.81 -13.37 -16.96
CA PHE A 568 0.50 -12.76 -17.23
C PHE A 568 1.66 -13.63 -16.71
N ASP A 569 1.55 -14.19 -15.50
CA ASP A 569 2.56 -15.09 -14.97
C ASP A 569 2.71 -16.39 -15.80
N LEU A 570 1.60 -16.96 -16.28
CA LEU A 570 1.62 -18.14 -17.16
C LEU A 570 2.26 -17.83 -18.53
N THR A 571 2.15 -16.60 -19.02
CA THR A 571 2.79 -16.19 -20.28
C THR A 571 4.29 -15.92 -20.16
N THR A 572 4.82 -15.74 -18.93
CA THR A 572 6.24 -15.42 -18.72
C THR A 572 7.24 -16.44 -19.32
N PRO A 573 6.99 -17.76 -19.29
CA PRO A 573 7.92 -18.74 -19.87
C PRO A 573 7.87 -18.78 -21.40
N LEU A 574 6.77 -18.34 -22.02
CA LEU A 574 6.63 -18.27 -23.48
C LEU A 574 7.46 -17.13 -24.08
N TYR A 575 7.64 -16.05 -23.32
CA TYR A 575 8.35 -14.86 -23.76
C TYR A 575 9.45 -14.44 -22.76
N PRO A 576 10.56 -15.20 -22.63
CA PRO A 576 11.61 -14.93 -21.64
C PRO A 576 12.23 -13.52 -21.77
N ALA A 577 12.26 -12.96 -22.98
CA ALA A 577 12.74 -11.59 -23.24
C ALA A 577 11.86 -10.52 -22.58
N TYR A 578 10.56 -10.80 -22.42
CA TYR A 578 9.57 -9.92 -21.79
C TYR A 578 9.20 -10.37 -20.37
N PHE A 579 10.01 -11.24 -19.75
CA PHE A 579 9.77 -11.77 -18.41
C PHE A 579 9.48 -10.67 -17.39
N LEU A 580 10.32 -9.62 -17.34
CA LEU A 580 10.20 -8.58 -16.31
C LEU A 580 8.91 -7.73 -16.49
N PRO A 581 8.58 -7.21 -17.69
CA PRO A 581 7.28 -6.56 -17.93
C PRO A 581 6.08 -7.44 -17.61
N LEU A 582 6.06 -8.69 -18.08
CA LEU A 582 4.93 -9.61 -17.87
C LEU A 582 4.76 -9.97 -16.39
N ALA A 583 5.84 -10.34 -15.70
CA ALA A 583 5.79 -10.63 -14.27
C ALA A 583 5.43 -9.40 -13.43
N SER A 584 5.86 -8.19 -13.84
CA SER A 584 5.49 -6.95 -13.16
C SER A 584 4.02 -6.60 -13.35
N LEU A 585 3.47 -6.80 -14.55
CA LEU A 585 2.03 -6.64 -14.82
C LEU A 585 1.20 -7.69 -14.06
N GLY A 586 1.69 -8.93 -14.01
CA GLY A 586 1.08 -10.01 -13.22
C GLY A 586 0.99 -9.65 -11.74
N ASN A 587 2.09 -9.21 -11.15
CA ASN A 587 2.13 -8.74 -9.77
C ASN A 587 1.31 -7.46 -9.54
N LEU A 588 1.30 -6.51 -10.47
CA LEU A 588 0.45 -5.31 -10.40
C LEU A 588 -1.02 -5.69 -10.31
N ALA A 589 -1.50 -6.52 -11.24
CA ALA A 589 -2.87 -6.99 -11.26
C ALA A 589 -3.22 -7.77 -9.98
N LYS A 590 -2.37 -8.70 -9.52
CA LYS A 590 -2.58 -9.42 -8.25
C LYS A 590 -2.57 -8.50 -7.04
N ALA A 591 -1.79 -7.43 -7.06
CA ALA A 591 -1.73 -6.46 -5.98
C ALA A 591 -2.97 -5.55 -5.96
N VAL A 592 -3.45 -5.09 -7.12
CA VAL A 592 -4.74 -4.41 -7.27
C VAL A 592 -5.88 -5.32 -6.79
N ALA A 593 -5.90 -6.58 -7.23
CA ALA A 593 -6.87 -7.58 -6.79
C ALA A 593 -6.88 -7.72 -5.26
N ARG A 594 -5.71 -7.83 -4.60
CA ARG A 594 -5.64 -7.85 -3.13
C ARG A 594 -6.17 -6.56 -2.50
N GLY A 595 -5.86 -5.41 -3.10
CA GLY A 595 -6.37 -4.10 -2.66
C GLY A 595 -7.90 -3.95 -2.75
N LEU A 596 -8.56 -4.73 -3.61
CA LEU A 596 -10.02 -4.81 -3.69
C LEU A 596 -10.58 -5.91 -2.76
N LYS A 597 -9.92 -7.07 -2.70
CA LYS A 597 -10.30 -8.24 -1.88
C LYS A 597 -10.40 -7.84 -0.42
N ASP A 598 -9.32 -7.33 0.18
CA ASP A 598 -9.20 -7.22 1.64
C ASP A 598 -10.24 -6.23 2.21
N PRO A 599 -10.47 -5.02 1.64
CA PRO A 599 -11.51 -4.12 2.15
C PRO A 599 -12.92 -4.67 1.98
N SER A 600 -13.27 -5.21 0.79
CA SER A 600 -14.60 -5.81 0.57
C SER A 600 -14.90 -6.95 1.53
N PHE A 601 -13.85 -7.66 1.94
CA PHE A 601 -13.98 -8.82 2.78
C PHE A 601 -14.13 -8.45 4.26
N ARG A 602 -13.53 -7.34 4.71
CA ARG A 602 -13.80 -6.77 6.05
C ARG A 602 -15.28 -6.40 6.23
N VAL A 603 -15.95 -5.93 5.18
CA VAL A 603 -17.39 -5.65 5.22
C VAL A 603 -18.19 -6.95 5.45
N ILE A 604 -17.78 -8.05 4.82
CA ILE A 604 -18.38 -9.38 5.03
C ILE A 604 -18.11 -9.88 6.45
N GLN A 605 -16.88 -9.73 6.97
CA GLN A 605 -16.55 -10.11 8.36
C GLN A 605 -17.37 -9.30 9.39
N ASN A 606 -17.59 -8.01 9.12
CA ASN A 606 -18.42 -7.16 9.97
C ASN A 606 -19.89 -7.59 9.96
N HIS A 607 -20.40 -8.02 8.80
CA HIS A 607 -21.75 -8.59 8.67
C HIS A 607 -21.92 -9.86 9.51
N PHE A 608 -20.90 -10.72 9.56
CA PHE A 608 -20.93 -11.93 10.38
C PHE A 608 -20.85 -11.64 11.90
N ALA A 609 -20.32 -10.50 12.33
CA ALA A 609 -20.02 -10.20 13.72
C ALA A 609 -21.21 -9.61 14.51
N ILE A 610 -22.32 -10.34 14.60
CA ILE A 610 -23.56 -9.87 15.24
C ILE A 610 -23.37 -9.55 16.73
N ALA A 611 -22.59 -10.36 17.45
CA ALA A 611 -22.36 -10.18 18.89
C ALA A 611 -21.24 -9.16 19.23
N GLY A 612 -20.80 -8.35 18.26
CA GLY A 612 -19.62 -7.49 18.43
C GLY A 612 -18.29 -8.28 18.50
N ASN A 613 -18.30 -9.53 18.04
CA ASN A 613 -17.23 -10.52 18.09
C ASN A 613 -16.34 -10.51 16.82
N LEU A 614 -16.11 -9.34 16.22
CA LEU A 614 -15.39 -9.21 14.94
C LEU A 614 -14.00 -9.84 14.97
N GLY A 615 -13.26 -9.67 16.07
CA GLY A 615 -11.92 -10.24 16.22
C GLY A 615 -11.93 -11.77 16.24
N GLU A 616 -12.97 -12.38 16.81
CA GLU A 616 -13.11 -13.84 16.85
C GLU A 616 -13.53 -14.41 15.50
N VAL A 617 -14.52 -13.80 14.85
CA VAL A 617 -14.93 -14.18 13.48
C VAL A 617 -13.73 -14.17 12.53
N ALA A 618 -12.92 -13.11 12.58
CA ALA A 618 -11.70 -13.01 11.76
C ALA A 618 -10.68 -14.11 12.08
N ALA A 619 -10.47 -14.42 13.37
CA ALA A 619 -9.55 -15.48 13.77
C ALA A 619 -10.02 -16.87 13.33
N LYS A 620 -11.32 -17.16 13.45
CA LYS A 620 -11.90 -18.45 13.05
C LYS A 620 -11.84 -18.64 11.55
N GLU A 621 -12.16 -17.61 10.80
CA GLU A 621 -12.03 -17.65 9.35
C GLU A 621 -10.59 -17.82 8.88
N GLU A 622 -9.60 -17.21 9.56
CA GLU A 622 -8.18 -17.47 9.29
C GLU A 622 -7.83 -18.96 9.48
N VAL A 623 -8.40 -19.62 10.48
CA VAL A 623 -8.25 -21.08 10.66
C VAL A 623 -8.75 -21.86 9.43
N TRP A 624 -9.94 -21.53 8.91
CA TRP A 624 -10.48 -22.14 7.69
C TRP A 624 -9.60 -21.84 6.47
N GLU A 625 -9.10 -20.62 6.31
CA GLU A 625 -8.24 -20.22 5.19
C GLU A 625 -6.90 -20.98 5.22
N VAL A 626 -6.26 -21.07 6.39
CA VAL A 626 -4.98 -21.79 6.56
C VAL A 626 -5.15 -23.30 6.31
N ALA A 627 -6.23 -23.90 6.81
CA ALA A 627 -6.53 -25.31 6.54
C ALA A 627 -6.73 -25.59 5.04
N ALA A 628 -7.53 -24.75 4.37
CA ALA A 628 -7.74 -24.84 2.92
C ALA A 628 -6.44 -24.59 2.14
N GLN A 629 -5.56 -23.70 2.61
CA GLN A 629 -4.26 -23.43 2.01
C GLN A 629 -3.35 -24.65 2.03
N LEU A 630 -3.21 -25.31 3.19
CA LEU A 630 -2.36 -26.50 3.32
C LEU A 630 -2.85 -27.63 2.41
N LEU A 631 -4.17 -27.88 2.39
CA LEU A 631 -4.77 -28.89 1.51
C LEU A 631 -4.62 -28.53 0.03
N GLY A 632 -4.90 -27.29 -0.35
CA GLY A 632 -4.79 -26.82 -1.74
C GLY A 632 -3.35 -26.85 -2.27
N LEU A 633 -2.36 -26.52 -1.45
CA LEU A 633 -0.94 -26.67 -1.80
C LEU A 633 -0.57 -28.15 -1.99
N GLY A 634 -0.99 -29.03 -1.08
CA GLY A 634 -0.75 -30.48 -1.19
C GLY A 634 -1.36 -31.08 -2.46
N LEU A 635 -2.64 -30.80 -2.72
CA LEU A 635 -3.32 -31.23 -3.95
C LEU A 635 -2.70 -30.62 -5.20
N GLY A 636 -2.28 -29.35 -5.16
CA GLY A 636 -1.60 -28.70 -6.27
C GLY A 636 -0.26 -29.35 -6.63
N VAL A 637 0.52 -29.78 -5.64
CA VAL A 637 1.77 -30.52 -5.85
C VAL A 637 1.48 -31.90 -6.44
N LEU A 638 0.48 -32.62 -5.93
CA LEU A 638 0.07 -33.92 -6.48
C LEU A 638 -0.37 -33.82 -7.95
N VAL A 639 -1.14 -32.78 -8.30
CA VAL A 639 -1.53 -32.52 -9.70
C VAL A 639 -0.29 -32.31 -10.57
N LEU A 640 0.71 -31.53 -10.11
CA LEU A 640 1.96 -31.32 -10.83
C LEU A 640 2.83 -32.58 -10.96
N SER A 641 2.71 -33.54 -10.05
CA SER A 641 3.40 -34.83 -10.10
C SER A 641 2.82 -35.80 -11.14
N THR A 642 1.69 -35.48 -11.77
CA THR A 642 1.06 -36.34 -12.79
C THR A 642 1.93 -36.37 -14.07
N PRO A 643 2.30 -37.57 -14.57
CA PRO A 643 3.08 -37.70 -15.80
C PRO A 643 2.40 -37.02 -16.99
N GLY A 644 3.14 -36.19 -17.75
CA GLY A 644 2.65 -35.49 -18.94
C GLY A 644 2.20 -34.04 -18.69
N LEU A 645 1.69 -33.71 -17.50
CA LEU A 645 1.28 -32.32 -17.17
C LEU A 645 2.48 -31.39 -16.97
N SER A 646 3.57 -31.93 -16.43
CA SER A 646 4.85 -31.24 -16.28
C SER A 646 5.55 -31.03 -17.63
N SER A 647 5.35 -31.93 -18.60
CA SER A 647 6.02 -31.91 -19.91
C SER A 647 5.34 -31.01 -20.94
N SER A 648 4.01 -30.86 -20.91
CA SER A 648 3.25 -30.06 -21.90
C SER A 648 2.79 -28.72 -21.32
N TYR A 649 3.16 -27.60 -21.96
CA TYR A 649 2.68 -26.25 -21.57
C TYR A 649 1.16 -26.11 -21.75
N LEU A 650 0.66 -26.61 -22.88
CA LEU A 650 -0.77 -26.53 -23.21
C LEU A 650 -1.62 -27.27 -22.18
N MET A 651 -1.21 -28.47 -21.77
CA MET A 651 -1.98 -29.27 -20.81
C MET A 651 -2.05 -28.57 -19.44
N LEU A 652 -0.96 -27.94 -18.99
CA LEU A 652 -0.97 -27.18 -17.75
C LEU A 652 -1.86 -25.92 -17.82
N VAL A 653 -1.84 -25.19 -18.93
CA VAL A 653 -2.73 -24.02 -19.10
C VAL A 653 -4.19 -24.45 -19.13
N LEU A 654 -4.52 -25.56 -19.78
CA LEU A 654 -5.89 -26.10 -19.79
C LEU A 654 -6.33 -26.57 -18.40
N THR A 655 -5.48 -27.27 -17.65
CA THR A 655 -5.76 -27.66 -16.25
C THR A 655 -5.88 -26.45 -15.34
N TRP A 656 -5.04 -25.43 -15.52
CA TRP A 656 -5.17 -24.17 -14.78
C TRP A 656 -6.48 -23.46 -15.12
N LEU A 657 -6.85 -23.41 -16.40
CA LEU A 657 -8.08 -22.76 -16.85
C LEU A 657 -9.31 -23.45 -16.29
N SER A 658 -9.37 -24.79 -16.33
CA SER A 658 -10.49 -25.55 -15.76
C SER A 658 -10.61 -25.34 -14.25
N MET A 659 -9.49 -25.42 -13.53
CA MET A 659 -9.46 -25.17 -12.09
C MET A 659 -9.81 -23.72 -11.75
N ARG A 660 -9.42 -22.76 -12.61
CA ARG A 660 -9.74 -21.33 -12.41
C ARG A 660 -11.22 -21.04 -12.65
N LEU A 661 -11.83 -21.66 -13.64
CA LEU A 661 -13.27 -21.57 -13.88
C LEU A 661 -14.06 -22.17 -12.72
N LEU A 662 -13.64 -23.34 -12.22
CA LEU A 662 -14.22 -23.94 -11.01
C LEU A 662 -14.10 -23.02 -9.80
N HIS A 663 -12.93 -22.43 -9.58
CA HIS A 663 -12.71 -21.46 -8.51
C HIS A 663 -13.63 -20.24 -8.62
N LEU A 664 -13.76 -19.64 -9.82
CA LEU A 664 -14.63 -18.49 -10.04
C LEU A 664 -16.11 -18.84 -9.83
N TRP A 665 -16.52 -20.05 -10.23
CA TRP A 665 -17.87 -20.56 -9.99
C TRP A 665 -18.13 -20.78 -8.48
N LEU A 666 -17.22 -21.45 -7.76
CA LEU A 666 -17.33 -21.62 -6.30
C LEU A 666 -17.33 -20.28 -5.57
N ARG A 667 -16.51 -19.32 -6.02
CA ARG A 667 -16.51 -17.94 -5.50
C ARG A 667 -17.87 -17.28 -5.71
N TYR A 668 -18.46 -17.41 -6.89
CA TYR A 668 -19.80 -16.90 -7.15
C TYR A 668 -20.83 -17.53 -6.22
N GLN A 669 -20.82 -18.86 -6.06
CA GLN A 669 -21.71 -19.57 -5.15
C GLN A 669 -21.55 -19.08 -3.70
N SER A 670 -20.32 -18.96 -3.21
CA SER A 670 -20.05 -18.45 -1.85
C SER A 670 -20.64 -17.04 -1.65
N LEU A 671 -20.50 -16.15 -2.63
CA LEU A 671 -21.01 -14.79 -2.52
C LEU A 671 -22.53 -14.69 -2.69
N SER A 672 -23.16 -15.62 -3.42
CA SER A 672 -24.61 -15.64 -3.61
C SER A 672 -25.40 -16.09 -2.39
N VAL A 673 -24.73 -16.77 -1.44
CA VAL A 673 -25.32 -17.19 -0.16
C VAL A 673 -25.37 -16.04 0.85
N LEU A 674 -24.56 -14.99 0.69
CA LEU A 674 -24.52 -13.88 1.64
C LEU A 674 -25.84 -13.09 1.67
N GLU A 675 -26.38 -12.91 2.87
CA GLU A 675 -27.68 -12.29 3.15
C GLU A 675 -27.51 -10.99 3.95
N PHE A 676 -27.18 -9.90 3.26
CA PHE A 676 -27.04 -8.60 3.91
C PHE A 676 -28.39 -7.93 4.17
N SER A 677 -28.58 -7.40 5.38
CA SER A 677 -29.77 -6.63 5.80
C SER A 677 -29.73 -5.13 5.44
N THR A 678 -28.57 -4.60 5.06
CA THR A 678 -28.37 -3.20 4.65
C THR A 678 -28.89 -2.95 3.23
N ILE A 679 -29.30 -1.73 2.87
CA ILE A 679 -29.81 -1.47 1.51
C ILE A 679 -28.71 -0.81 0.66
N ASN A 680 -28.20 -1.50 -0.38
CA ASN A 680 -27.34 -0.91 -1.41
C ASN A 680 -28.13 -0.48 -2.65
N LEU A 681 -27.47 0.13 -3.64
CA LEU A 681 -28.14 0.61 -4.85
C LEU A 681 -28.80 -0.50 -5.68
N LYS A 682 -28.20 -1.70 -5.78
CA LYS A 682 -28.78 -2.81 -6.57
C LYS A 682 -30.02 -3.38 -5.90
N ARG A 683 -29.97 -3.59 -4.59
CA ARG A 683 -31.08 -4.07 -3.78
C ARG A 683 -32.18 -3.02 -3.71
N ALA A 684 -31.85 -1.74 -3.52
CA ALA A 684 -32.80 -0.63 -3.62
C ALA A 684 -33.59 -0.65 -4.93
N ARG A 685 -32.92 -0.87 -6.07
CA ARG A 685 -33.58 -0.99 -7.38
C ARG A 685 -34.56 -2.16 -7.46
N ILE A 686 -34.22 -3.32 -6.89
CA ILE A 686 -35.09 -4.50 -6.86
C ILE A 686 -36.31 -4.26 -5.96
N LEU A 687 -36.07 -3.75 -4.75
CA LEU A 687 -37.10 -3.43 -3.75
C LEU A 687 -38.09 -2.40 -4.28
N VAL A 688 -37.57 -1.30 -4.82
CA VAL A 688 -38.37 -0.25 -5.44
C VAL A 688 -39.15 -0.79 -6.63
N LYS A 689 -38.52 -1.55 -7.53
CA LYS A 689 -39.22 -2.12 -8.70
C LYS A 689 -40.42 -2.97 -8.27
N ALA A 690 -40.21 -3.87 -7.32
CA ALA A 690 -41.26 -4.75 -6.80
C ALA A 690 -42.39 -3.96 -6.12
N HIS A 691 -42.06 -2.92 -5.36
CA HIS A 691 -43.03 -2.05 -4.73
C HIS A 691 -43.83 -1.22 -5.74
N VAL A 692 -43.18 -0.68 -6.77
CA VAL A 692 -43.85 0.12 -7.80
C VAL A 692 -44.79 -0.77 -8.62
N GLU A 693 -44.36 -1.98 -9.00
CA GLU A 693 -45.13 -2.91 -9.84
C GLU A 693 -46.23 -3.67 -9.09
N SER A 694 -45.98 -4.10 -7.85
CA SER A 694 -46.84 -5.05 -7.12
C SER A 694 -47.27 -4.56 -5.74
N SER A 695 -46.86 -3.35 -5.31
CA SER A 695 -47.10 -2.81 -3.96
C SER A 695 -46.67 -3.74 -2.82
N ARG A 696 -45.66 -4.58 -3.10
CA ARG A 696 -45.07 -5.53 -2.15
C ARG A 696 -43.56 -5.50 -2.24
N VAL A 697 -42.91 -5.49 -1.09
CA VAL A 697 -41.45 -5.55 -0.97
C VAL A 697 -40.99 -6.98 -0.69
N PRO A 698 -40.01 -7.52 -1.44
CA PRO A 698 -39.45 -8.83 -1.14
C PRO A 698 -38.62 -8.82 0.15
N GLY A 699 -38.62 -9.96 0.85
CA GLY A 699 -37.78 -10.18 2.03
C GLY A 699 -36.29 -10.07 1.74
N SER A 700 -35.49 -9.85 2.79
CA SER A 700 -34.02 -9.74 2.70
C SER A 700 -33.39 -10.92 1.95
N HIS A 701 -33.77 -12.15 2.29
CA HIS A 701 -33.28 -13.38 1.66
C HIS A 701 -33.52 -13.40 0.13
N ASP A 702 -34.75 -13.17 -0.32
CA ASP A 702 -35.12 -13.27 -1.73
C ASP A 702 -34.48 -12.16 -2.56
N CYS A 703 -34.43 -10.94 -2.03
CA CYS A 703 -33.77 -9.83 -2.70
C CYS A 703 -32.26 -10.05 -2.85
N ASN A 704 -31.59 -10.62 -1.82
CA ASN A 704 -30.16 -10.93 -1.89
C ASN A 704 -29.86 -12.00 -2.95
N ARG A 705 -30.77 -12.94 -3.21
CA ARG A 705 -30.66 -13.93 -4.30
C ARG A 705 -30.95 -13.35 -5.69
N MET A 706 -31.84 -12.37 -5.79
CA MET A 706 -32.14 -11.67 -7.03
C MET A 706 -31.03 -10.68 -7.44
N GLU A 707 -30.16 -10.28 -6.52
CA GLU A 707 -29.06 -9.36 -6.76
C GLU A 707 -28.04 -9.94 -7.76
N SER A 708 -27.86 -9.26 -8.89
CA SER A 708 -26.78 -9.61 -9.82
C SER A 708 -25.42 -9.10 -9.34
N ILE A 709 -24.55 -10.03 -8.94
CA ILE A 709 -23.18 -9.74 -8.50
C ILE A 709 -22.35 -9.13 -9.64
N LEU A 710 -22.51 -9.61 -10.88
CA LEU A 710 -21.67 -9.25 -12.02
C LEU A 710 -22.11 -7.97 -12.75
N SER A 711 -23.38 -7.58 -12.63
CA SER A 711 -23.94 -6.46 -13.38
C SER A 711 -23.36 -5.12 -12.91
N TRP A 712 -22.82 -4.35 -13.87
CA TRP A 712 -22.40 -2.98 -13.61
C TRP A 712 -23.62 -2.05 -13.52
N GLN A 713 -23.61 -1.08 -12.60
CA GLN A 713 -24.74 -0.16 -12.35
C GLN A 713 -25.23 0.57 -13.62
N ARG A 714 -24.31 0.91 -14.53
CA ARG A 714 -24.60 1.58 -15.83
C ARG A 714 -25.36 0.70 -16.83
N LEU A 715 -25.37 -0.61 -16.64
CA LEU A 715 -26.03 -1.57 -17.53
C LEU A 715 -27.45 -1.92 -17.04
N LEU A 716 -27.82 -1.51 -15.83
CA LEU A 716 -29.16 -1.72 -15.27
C LEU A 716 -30.14 -0.71 -15.89
N LYS A 717 -31.37 -1.17 -16.14
CA LYS A 717 -32.49 -0.33 -16.59
C LYS A 717 -33.50 -0.12 -15.43
N PRO A 718 -34.09 1.09 -15.29
CA PRO A 718 -33.77 2.33 -16.00
C PRO A 718 -32.36 2.85 -15.68
N ARG A 719 -31.78 3.63 -16.61
CA ARG A 719 -30.47 4.27 -16.39
C ARG A 719 -30.67 5.50 -15.50
N ILE A 720 -29.89 5.57 -14.42
CA ILE A 720 -29.94 6.67 -13.45
C ILE A 720 -28.53 7.22 -13.34
N THR A 721 -28.37 8.50 -13.65
CA THR A 721 -27.09 9.22 -13.52
C THR A 721 -27.23 10.22 -12.38
N PHE A 722 -26.52 9.95 -11.29
CA PHE A 722 -26.51 10.79 -10.09
C PHE A 722 -25.42 11.86 -10.17
N GLY A 723 -25.67 13.01 -9.56
CA GLY A 723 -24.68 14.09 -9.42
C GLY A 723 -24.48 14.91 -10.68
N VAL A 724 -25.47 14.95 -11.56
CA VAL A 724 -25.44 15.74 -12.80
C VAL A 724 -25.51 17.24 -12.45
N SER A 725 -24.77 18.06 -13.19
CA SER A 725 -24.83 19.52 -13.01
C SER A 725 -26.20 20.05 -13.41
N PHE A 726 -26.70 21.07 -12.70
CA PHE A 726 -28.00 21.65 -13.00
C PHE A 726 -28.07 22.25 -14.42
N GLU A 727 -26.93 22.74 -14.93
CA GLU A 727 -26.77 23.21 -16.30
C GLU A 727 -27.01 22.09 -17.34
N GLU A 728 -26.43 20.91 -17.09
CA GLU A 728 -26.60 19.73 -17.95
C GLU A 728 -28.03 19.16 -17.88
N MET A 729 -28.69 19.26 -16.72
CA MET A 729 -30.10 18.83 -16.56
C MET A 729 -31.09 19.70 -17.37
N VAL A 730 -30.81 21.00 -17.51
CA VAL A 730 -31.72 21.97 -18.15
C VAL A 730 -31.33 22.25 -19.61
N GLY A 731 -30.16 21.82 -20.07
CA GLY A 731 -29.76 21.87 -21.48
C GLY A 731 -29.15 23.21 -21.94
N GLY A 732 -28.50 23.96 -21.04
CA GLY A 732 -27.85 25.25 -21.36
C GLY A 732 -28.81 26.45 -21.44
N GLU A 733 -28.23 27.65 -21.67
CA GLU A 733 -28.91 28.97 -21.58
C GLU A 733 -30.15 29.08 -22.48
N LYS A 734 -31.35 28.77 -21.94
CA LYS A 734 -32.67 29.36 -22.31
C LYS A 734 -33.89 28.66 -21.67
N SER A 735 -33.94 28.52 -20.35
CA SER A 735 -35.24 28.23 -19.70
C SER A 735 -35.33 28.64 -18.24
N GLY A 736 -35.30 29.96 -17.97
CA GLY A 736 -35.59 30.47 -16.62
C GLY A 736 -36.97 30.03 -16.10
N SER A 737 -37.92 29.77 -17.00
CA SER A 737 -39.24 29.20 -16.68
C SER A 737 -39.15 27.74 -16.20
N MET A 738 -38.37 26.88 -16.85
CA MET A 738 -38.19 25.47 -16.42
C MET A 738 -37.43 25.38 -15.11
N VAL A 739 -36.41 26.21 -14.88
CA VAL A 739 -35.70 26.27 -13.61
C VAL A 739 -36.66 26.64 -12.47
N LYS A 740 -37.42 27.73 -12.64
CA LYS A 740 -38.40 28.18 -11.65
C LYS A 740 -39.48 27.14 -11.40
N MET A 741 -39.92 26.44 -12.44
CA MET A 741 -40.89 25.35 -12.35
C MET A 741 -40.33 24.15 -11.57
N LEU A 742 -39.12 23.67 -11.90
CA LEU A 742 -38.48 22.54 -11.19
C LEU A 742 -38.21 22.87 -9.73
N LEU A 743 -37.74 24.08 -9.41
CA LEU A 743 -37.53 24.51 -8.02
C LEU A 743 -38.85 24.56 -7.23
N LYS A 744 -39.94 25.00 -7.87
CA LYS A 744 -41.27 25.00 -7.26
C LYS A 744 -41.80 23.58 -7.05
N LEU A 745 -41.62 22.70 -8.04
CA LEU A 745 -42.10 21.31 -8.03
C LEU A 745 -41.39 20.49 -6.95
N TYR A 746 -40.07 20.62 -6.86
CA TYR A 746 -39.24 19.87 -5.90
C TYR A 746 -39.02 20.63 -4.58
N ALA A 747 -39.84 21.63 -4.23
CA ALA A 747 -39.63 22.46 -3.03
C ALA A 747 -39.58 21.64 -1.72
N LYS A 748 -40.37 20.56 -1.61
CA LYS A 748 -40.39 19.65 -0.46
C LYS A 748 -39.26 18.63 -0.46
N GLU A 749 -38.65 18.35 -1.61
CA GLU A 749 -37.66 17.30 -1.78
C GLU A 749 -36.22 17.83 -1.70
N LYS A 750 -35.28 16.96 -1.30
CA LYS A 750 -33.84 17.27 -1.24
C LYS A 750 -33.09 16.84 -2.51
N TYR A 751 -33.80 16.58 -3.60
CA TYR A 751 -33.24 16.27 -4.90
C TYR A 751 -34.09 16.89 -6.00
N ILE A 752 -33.52 16.99 -7.20
CA ILE A 752 -34.22 17.38 -8.43
C ILE A 752 -33.97 16.27 -9.45
N LEU A 753 -35.02 15.88 -10.16
CA LEU A 753 -34.98 14.79 -11.13
C LEU A 753 -35.54 15.29 -12.47
N VAL A 754 -34.87 14.93 -13.57
CA VAL A 754 -35.29 15.23 -14.94
C VAL A 754 -35.08 13.99 -15.81
N VAL A 755 -36.05 13.69 -16.69
CA VAL A 755 -35.94 12.62 -17.68
C VAL A 755 -35.19 13.14 -18.90
N ASN A 756 -34.16 12.41 -19.35
CA ASN A 756 -33.40 12.77 -20.55
C ASN A 756 -34.23 12.52 -21.81
N LEU A 757 -34.80 13.58 -22.37
CA LEU A 757 -35.60 13.53 -23.60
C LEU A 757 -34.73 13.46 -24.89
N GLN A 758 -33.42 13.64 -24.79
CA GLN A 758 -32.53 13.67 -25.96
C GLN A 758 -32.23 12.28 -26.54
N GLN A 759 -32.44 11.19 -25.78
CA GLN A 759 -32.21 9.81 -26.22
C GLN A 759 -33.45 8.90 -26.02
N PRO A 760 -34.50 9.02 -26.85
CA PRO A 760 -35.77 8.30 -26.65
C PRO A 760 -35.66 6.76 -26.69
N ARG A 761 -34.58 6.19 -27.24
CA ARG A 761 -34.36 4.73 -27.27
C ARG A 761 -33.87 4.14 -25.94
N ASN A 762 -33.35 4.96 -25.03
CA ASN A 762 -32.84 4.52 -23.74
C ASN A 762 -33.36 5.45 -22.64
N PHE A 763 -34.38 5.02 -21.89
CA PHE A 763 -34.89 5.77 -20.75
C PHE A 763 -33.77 6.03 -19.73
N GLU A 764 -33.38 7.30 -19.61
CA GLU A 764 -32.32 7.79 -18.74
C GLU A 764 -32.83 8.95 -17.92
N VAL A 765 -32.47 8.94 -16.64
CA VAL A 765 -32.89 9.95 -15.67
C VAL A 765 -31.67 10.59 -15.03
N PHE A 766 -31.69 11.92 -14.99
CA PHE A 766 -30.68 12.74 -14.32
C PHE A 766 -31.20 13.15 -12.94
N VAL A 767 -30.37 12.93 -11.92
CA VAL A 767 -30.68 13.28 -10.53
C VAL A 767 -29.56 14.15 -9.98
N SER A 768 -29.94 15.32 -9.44
CA SER A 768 -29.02 16.21 -8.72
C SER A 768 -29.54 16.45 -7.31
N PHE A 769 -28.64 16.55 -6.33
CA PHE A 769 -28.99 16.62 -4.92
C PHE A 769 -28.84 18.04 -4.37
N LYS A 770 -29.78 18.44 -3.51
CA LYS A 770 -29.71 19.69 -2.75
C LYS A 770 -28.79 19.55 -1.53
N GLU A 771 -28.32 20.65 -0.98
CA GLU A 771 -27.57 20.64 0.28
C GLU A 771 -28.42 20.03 1.41
N GLY A 772 -27.83 19.10 2.18
CA GLY A 772 -28.53 18.36 3.22
C GLY A 772 -29.27 17.09 2.76
N ALA A 773 -29.12 16.67 1.49
CA ALA A 773 -29.65 15.38 1.04
C ALA A 773 -29.04 14.20 1.82
N THR A 774 -29.87 13.18 2.07
CA THR A 774 -29.52 11.96 2.82
C THR A 774 -29.67 10.71 1.93
N SER A 775 -29.30 9.53 2.45
CA SER A 775 -29.52 8.25 1.77
C SER A 775 -31.00 8.00 1.44
N LEU A 776 -31.92 8.51 2.26
CA LEU A 776 -33.36 8.49 2.01
C LEU A 776 -33.72 9.32 0.76
N SER A 777 -33.08 10.47 0.55
CA SER A 777 -33.28 11.29 -0.65
C SER A 777 -32.86 10.54 -1.92
N VAL A 778 -31.79 9.73 -1.84
CA VAL A 778 -31.38 8.84 -2.93
C VAL A 778 -32.44 7.77 -3.18
N LEU A 779 -32.95 7.12 -2.12
CA LEU A 779 -33.99 6.09 -2.25
C LEU A 779 -35.28 6.66 -2.87
N ARG A 780 -35.72 7.85 -2.45
CA ARG A 780 -36.87 8.57 -3.03
C ARG A 780 -36.69 8.86 -4.51
N SER A 781 -35.50 9.32 -4.91
CA SER A 781 -35.19 9.55 -6.33
C SER A 781 -35.22 8.27 -7.17
N VAL A 782 -34.76 7.15 -6.60
CA VAL A 782 -34.84 5.83 -7.26
C VAL A 782 -36.29 5.40 -7.39
N TRP A 783 -37.10 5.57 -6.35
CA TRP A 783 -38.54 5.29 -6.38
C TRP A 783 -39.26 6.04 -7.50
N GLN A 784 -39.09 7.37 -7.53
CA GLN A 784 -39.68 8.22 -8.54
C GLN A 784 -39.25 7.80 -9.96
N THR A 785 -37.97 7.42 -10.13
CA THR A 785 -37.44 6.96 -11.41
C THR A 785 -38.13 5.68 -11.91
N TYR A 786 -38.38 4.70 -11.04
CA TYR A 786 -39.05 3.46 -11.42
C TYR A 786 -40.53 3.67 -11.74
N TRP A 787 -41.21 4.54 -11.00
CA TRP A 787 -42.58 4.95 -11.31
C TRP A 787 -42.65 5.60 -12.69
N LEU A 788 -41.76 6.55 -12.98
CA LEU A 788 -41.68 7.21 -14.29
C LEU A 788 -41.35 6.22 -15.41
N TYR A 789 -40.48 5.25 -15.15
CA TYR A 789 -40.12 4.23 -16.14
C TYR A 789 -41.33 3.36 -16.51
N GLN A 790 -42.11 2.92 -15.52
CA GLN A 790 -43.30 2.09 -15.74
C GLN A 790 -44.44 2.88 -16.42
N ASN A 791 -44.56 4.18 -16.12
CA ASN A 791 -45.67 5.02 -16.60
C ASN A 791 -45.28 5.95 -17.76
N SER A 792 -44.08 5.78 -18.33
CA SER A 792 -43.50 6.64 -19.38
C SER A 792 -44.35 6.77 -20.65
N GLY A 793 -45.28 5.83 -20.91
CA GLY A 793 -46.15 5.82 -22.09
C GLY A 793 -47.57 6.39 -21.87
N SER A 794 -47.93 6.88 -20.68
CA SER A 794 -49.34 7.15 -20.33
C SER A 794 -49.76 8.63 -20.37
N ILE A 795 -48.84 9.59 -20.43
CA ILE A 795 -49.13 11.02 -20.24
C ILE A 795 -48.34 11.85 -21.26
N ASP A 796 -48.99 12.76 -21.98
CA ASP A 796 -48.39 13.51 -23.10
C ASP A 796 -47.41 14.63 -22.67
N ASN A 797 -47.51 15.11 -21.43
CA ASN A 797 -46.70 16.22 -20.92
C ASN A 797 -45.70 15.77 -19.85
N ALA A 798 -44.40 16.01 -20.09
CA ALA A 798 -43.32 15.61 -19.18
C ALA A 798 -43.41 16.29 -17.79
N VAL A 799 -43.99 17.48 -17.71
CA VAL A 799 -44.15 18.20 -16.43
C VAL A 799 -45.25 17.57 -15.59
N ASP A 800 -46.39 17.25 -16.20
CA ASP A 800 -47.51 16.61 -15.52
C ASP A 800 -47.12 15.19 -15.06
N GLN A 801 -46.28 14.49 -15.82
CA GLN A 801 -45.67 13.23 -15.40
C GLN A 801 -44.81 13.38 -14.13
N LEU A 802 -43.99 14.43 -14.05
CA LEU A 802 -43.17 14.69 -12.88
C LEU A 802 -44.02 15.07 -11.66
N GLU A 803 -45.04 15.90 -11.84
CA GLU A 803 -45.98 16.27 -10.76
C GLU A 803 -46.72 15.04 -10.23
N GLN A 804 -47.30 14.24 -11.11
CA GLN A 804 -48.01 13.02 -10.72
C GLN A 804 -47.08 12.00 -10.03
N SER A 805 -45.84 11.86 -10.50
CA SER A 805 -44.87 10.98 -9.86
C SER A 805 -44.48 11.40 -8.44
N LEU A 806 -44.54 12.71 -8.13
CA LEU A 806 -44.30 13.23 -6.78
C LEU A 806 -45.49 13.02 -5.86
N ILE A 807 -46.72 13.18 -6.37
CA ILE A 807 -47.94 12.89 -5.61
C ILE A 807 -47.97 11.41 -5.20
N GLU A 808 -47.69 10.52 -6.14
CA GLU A 808 -47.63 9.07 -5.89
C GLU A 808 -46.48 8.69 -4.95
N LEU A 809 -45.35 9.39 -5.02
CA LEU A 809 -44.24 9.22 -4.06
C LEU A 809 -44.67 9.65 -2.66
N GLU A 810 -45.36 10.78 -2.50
CA GLU A 810 -45.82 11.27 -1.19
C GLU A 810 -46.82 10.30 -0.55
N ASP A 811 -47.71 9.67 -1.33
CA ASP A 811 -48.72 8.72 -0.83
C ASP A 811 -48.14 7.33 -0.48
N ARG A 812 -47.23 6.80 -1.31
CA ARG A 812 -46.83 5.38 -1.23
C ARG A 812 -45.45 5.13 -0.64
N PHE A 813 -44.63 6.15 -0.44
CA PHE A 813 -43.27 5.95 0.05
C PHE A 813 -43.21 5.56 1.54
N ASP A 814 -44.13 6.06 2.36
CA ASP A 814 -44.19 5.64 3.77
C ASP A 814 -44.61 4.18 3.89
N ASN A 815 -45.50 3.71 3.00
CA ASN A 815 -45.83 2.30 2.90
C ASN A 815 -44.62 1.44 2.48
N LEU A 816 -43.75 1.94 1.59
CA LEU A 816 -42.49 1.26 1.26
C LEU A 816 -41.60 1.11 2.51
N LEU A 817 -41.41 2.18 3.28
CA LEU A 817 -40.57 2.16 4.48
C LEU A 817 -41.11 1.19 5.52
N GLN A 818 -42.42 1.21 5.75
CA GLN A 818 -43.08 0.27 6.66
C GLN A 818 -42.88 -1.19 6.20
N GLN A 819 -43.10 -1.48 4.92
CA GLN A 819 -42.88 -2.83 4.38
C GLN A 819 -41.42 -3.26 4.43
N LEU A 820 -40.46 -2.34 4.30
CA LEU A 820 -39.04 -2.65 4.46
C LEU A 820 -38.73 -3.09 5.90
N GLU A 821 -39.26 -2.40 6.91
CA GLU A 821 -39.10 -2.76 8.33
C GLU A 821 -39.78 -4.11 8.64
N GLU A 822 -41.01 -4.31 8.16
CA GLU A 822 -41.74 -5.58 8.31
C GLU A 822 -41.02 -6.76 7.63
N ALA A 823 -40.33 -6.51 6.52
CA ALA A 823 -39.56 -7.52 5.77
C ALA A 823 -38.14 -7.74 6.32
N GLY A 824 -37.76 -7.09 7.43
CA GLY A 824 -36.49 -7.29 8.13
C GLY A 824 -35.29 -6.53 7.54
N TRP A 825 -35.52 -5.44 6.80
CA TRP A 825 -34.45 -4.56 6.33
C TRP A 825 -34.06 -3.53 7.40
N ASP A 826 -32.77 -3.19 7.46
CA ASP A 826 -32.29 -2.12 8.35
C ASP A 826 -32.48 -0.75 7.68
N THR A 827 -33.60 -0.08 8.00
CA THR A 827 -33.91 1.27 7.52
C THR A 827 -33.03 2.36 8.14
N ASN A 828 -32.33 2.07 9.24
CA ASN A 828 -31.39 3.01 9.87
C ASN A 828 -30.02 2.99 9.17
N GLN A 829 -29.65 1.88 8.52
CA GLN A 829 -28.39 1.71 7.79
C GLN A 829 -28.59 1.52 6.28
N ILE A 830 -29.02 2.59 5.60
CA ILE A 830 -29.13 2.63 4.14
C ILE A 830 -27.79 3.04 3.51
N ASN A 831 -27.11 2.09 2.86
CA ASN A 831 -25.85 2.28 2.14
C ASN A 831 -26.07 2.86 0.74
N LEU A 832 -26.79 3.99 0.67
CA LEU A 832 -26.96 4.79 -0.55
C LEU A 832 -26.18 6.10 -0.40
N LYS A 833 -25.07 6.21 -1.12
CA LYS A 833 -24.23 7.41 -1.08
C LYS A 833 -24.86 8.57 -1.87
N VAL A 834 -24.92 9.73 -1.22
CA VAL A 834 -25.23 11.00 -1.88
C VAL A 834 -23.99 11.48 -2.63
N HIS A 835 -24.10 11.70 -3.94
CA HIS A 835 -23.02 12.26 -4.74
C HIS A 835 -22.82 13.74 -4.38
N LYS A 836 -21.73 14.06 -3.66
CA LYS A 836 -21.43 15.41 -3.15
C LYS A 836 -20.59 16.28 -4.09
N GLU A 837 -20.23 15.78 -5.28
CA GLU A 837 -19.43 16.57 -6.25
C GLU A 837 -20.18 17.79 -6.77
N VAL A 838 -21.51 17.74 -6.78
CA VAL A 838 -22.41 18.85 -7.13
C VAL A 838 -23.53 18.89 -6.10
N SER A 839 -23.70 20.02 -5.41
CA SER A 839 -24.80 20.26 -4.47
C SER A 839 -25.50 21.57 -4.80
N ILE A 840 -26.83 21.53 -4.91
CA ILE A 840 -27.65 22.72 -5.16
C ILE A 840 -27.93 23.40 -3.81
N LYS A 841 -27.49 24.66 -3.68
CA LYS A 841 -27.92 25.57 -2.61
C LYS A 841 -29.09 26.39 -3.16
N GLU A 842 -30.24 26.27 -2.51
CA GLU A 842 -31.44 27.05 -2.83
C GLU A 842 -31.40 28.45 -2.23
#